data_AF-A0A8T1AG96-F1
#
_entry.id   AF-A0A8T1AG96-F1
#
_cell.length_a   1.000
_cell.length_b   1.000
_cell.length_c   1.000
_cell.angle_alpha   90.00
_cell.angle_beta   90.00
_cell.angle_gamma   90.00
#
_symmetry.space_group_name_H-M   'P 1'
#
loop_
_entity.id
_entity.type
_entity.pdbx_description
1 polymer ?
#
loop_
_entity_poly.entity_id
_entity_poly.type
_entity_poly.pdbx_seq_one_letter_code
_entity_poly.pdbx_strand_id
1 'polypeptide(L)'
;MATAFSSSPYVIVEKYTAGQSCAADQLTGVTTYLADGKCHKTDTAKSYRTTRSADNSAVIKTYTDAVCATGEVVTTVIAADGTAHSCVSNTKVYGAGATPLYLTSTVNYDTSANTCKSGLPSFVATTVVAVDVCSATTTCTGQAAPYSGTSCSSTLTYKDDIAAAFGVNPYVIVEKYTAGQSCAADQLTGVTTYLADGKCHKTDTAKSYRTTRSADNSAVIKTYTDAVCATGEVVTTVIAADGTAHSCVSNTKVYGAGATPLYLTSTVNYDTSANTCKSGLPSFVATTVVAVDVCSATTTCTGQAAPYSGTSCSSTLTYKDDMAAVFGSNPYVIVEKYTAGQSCAADQLSSIATYLADGKCHKTGPSSSYRVTRSADNSAAIKTFTDSTCGTGGTVLPVTASQTANSCVTGATGIADTKVYYGGSATPLYLSSTMTYDTSTNSCKSGLPTSVTTTIVPVDVCSPTTTCTGQAAPFSGTSCSSTLTYKDDIAAAFGVNPYVIVEKYTAGQSCAADQLTGVTTYLADGKCHKTDTAKSYRTTRSADNSAVIKTYTDAVCATGEVVTTVIAADGTAHSCVSNTKVYGAGATPLYLASTVSYETDANSCKSGLPSYVTTTVVAVDLCSPTTTCTGQAAPYSGTSCSSTLTYMDDMAAAFGSNPYVIVEKYTAGQTCAAAQLSSITTYLADGKCHKTSSSASYRATRKADNSATVQPYTDAVCGTSGALLTVSAADGTSNACTSDTKVYGASTTPLYLTSTVSYDTNANSCKSGLPSYVTTTVGAFAVCVPSSICTGQSSPYTGTSCSSTLSYKDDMAAAFGPNPYVIVQKYNSGQSCAAAELSSVTTYLADGKCHKTDTAKSYRATRKADNSATIKTYTDAVCGTGETVTPVSASQGTSNACTSDTKVYGAGTTPLYLTSTVSYDANTNLCKSGLPSYVTTAVGNTDACTPSIACTGQIAPYTGISCSTVSSYKADMAAAFGSNPYLIVKKYNAGKKCAAAELSGVTTYLADGKCHKTGSSTSYAATRSADGSAVIQTYTDATCGVAGTRLTVTAAQTANSCAADAGGILDTKVYGSGKTTTVYSSAYYFDTNTNNCQSGLPTQVVTLKVDSSTCPTSTTCSGQAAPYSGTKCGSTLTYKDDMAAAFGSNPYVIMETYTAGQSCAAAQLSGITTYLADGKCHKTDTSKSYRATRSADNSATIKTYTDA
;
A
#
# COMPACT_ATOMS: atom_id res chain seq x y z
N MET A 1 22.75 -73.52 -12.53
CA MET A 1 23.55 -72.33 -12.89
C MET A 1 22.86 -71.46 -13.94
N ALA A 2 22.34 -72.01 -15.05
CA ALA A 2 21.57 -71.24 -16.05
C ALA A 2 20.37 -70.45 -15.47
N THR A 3 19.68 -70.99 -14.46
CA THR A 3 18.60 -70.29 -13.73
C THR A 3 19.05 -69.08 -12.92
N ALA A 4 20.33 -68.97 -12.55
CA ALA A 4 20.84 -67.89 -11.70
C ALA A 4 21.14 -66.60 -12.47
N PHE A 5 21.31 -66.67 -13.80
CA PHE A 5 21.64 -65.52 -14.65
C PHE A 5 20.46 -65.01 -15.49
N SER A 6 19.28 -65.64 -15.34
CA SER A 6 18.06 -65.30 -16.09
C SER A 6 18.35 -65.23 -17.61
N SER A 7 17.76 -64.27 -18.32
CA SER A 7 18.01 -63.97 -19.75
C SER A 7 19.34 -63.25 -20.03
N SER A 8 20.20 -63.03 -19.03
CA SER A 8 21.47 -62.31 -19.22
C SER A 8 22.51 -63.20 -19.91
N PRO A 9 23.33 -62.65 -20.83
CA PRO A 9 24.37 -63.43 -21.49
C PRO A 9 25.41 -63.91 -20.47
N TYR A 10 25.83 -65.17 -20.54
CA TYR A 10 26.82 -65.74 -19.61
C TYR A 10 27.76 -66.72 -20.30
N VAL A 11 28.91 -66.95 -19.67
CA VAL A 11 29.93 -67.94 -20.08
C VAL A 11 30.26 -68.84 -18.89
N ILE A 12 30.11 -70.14 -19.05
CA ILE A 12 30.50 -71.18 -18.10
C ILE A 12 31.85 -71.74 -18.54
N VAL A 13 32.80 -71.76 -17.61
CA VAL A 13 34.12 -72.39 -17.75
C VAL A 13 34.22 -73.56 -16.79
N GLU A 14 34.30 -74.76 -17.34
CA GLU A 14 34.58 -75.99 -16.61
C GLU A 14 36.07 -76.30 -16.72
N LYS A 15 36.73 -76.52 -15.58
CA LYS A 15 38.13 -76.95 -15.49
C LYS A 15 38.19 -78.42 -15.11
N TYR A 16 39.08 -79.14 -15.76
CA TYR A 16 39.34 -80.56 -15.57
C TYR A 16 40.81 -80.81 -15.20
N THR A 17 41.10 -81.99 -14.66
CA THR A 17 42.48 -82.42 -14.34
C THR A 17 43.36 -82.37 -15.60
N ALA A 18 44.52 -81.69 -15.51
CA ALA A 18 45.40 -81.50 -16.67
C ALA A 18 45.94 -82.84 -17.21
N GLY A 19 45.91 -83.02 -18.54
CA GLY A 19 46.44 -84.21 -19.22
C GLY A 19 45.47 -85.39 -19.35
N GLN A 20 44.20 -85.25 -18.92
CA GLN A 20 43.17 -86.28 -19.09
C GLN A 20 41.98 -85.79 -19.94
N SER A 21 41.20 -86.73 -20.49
CA SER A 21 39.95 -86.39 -21.20
C SER A 21 38.94 -85.74 -20.26
N CYS A 22 38.19 -84.74 -20.73
CA CYS A 22 37.14 -84.04 -19.95
C CYS A 22 35.90 -84.91 -19.68
N ALA A 23 36.10 -85.99 -18.92
CA ALA A 23 35.07 -86.85 -18.36
C ALA A 23 34.55 -86.26 -17.02
N ALA A 24 33.32 -86.59 -16.64
CA ALA A 24 32.64 -85.96 -15.50
C ALA A 24 33.35 -86.20 -14.16
N ASP A 25 34.04 -87.32 -14.00
CA ASP A 25 34.85 -87.69 -12.85
C ASP A 25 36.18 -86.91 -12.75
N GLN A 26 36.57 -86.21 -13.81
CA GLN A 26 37.81 -85.41 -13.89
C GLN A 26 37.55 -83.90 -13.71
N LEU A 27 36.32 -83.48 -13.41
CA LEU A 27 35.95 -82.07 -13.24
C LEU A 27 36.49 -81.52 -11.91
N THR A 28 37.36 -80.50 -11.98
CA THR A 28 38.02 -79.88 -10.83
C THR A 28 37.43 -78.53 -10.45
N GLY A 29 36.64 -77.90 -11.31
CA GLY A 29 35.91 -76.68 -10.96
C GLY A 29 35.01 -76.15 -12.06
N VAL A 30 33.96 -75.41 -11.69
CA VAL A 30 33.06 -74.72 -12.61
C VAL A 30 32.97 -73.25 -12.20
N THR A 31 33.22 -72.33 -13.13
CA THR A 31 33.07 -70.88 -12.92
C THR A 31 32.13 -70.33 -13.97
N THR A 32 31.11 -69.58 -13.56
CA THR A 32 30.22 -68.87 -14.49
C THR A 32 30.50 -67.38 -14.43
N TYR A 33 30.71 -66.77 -15.59
CA TYR A 33 30.96 -65.35 -15.76
C TYR A 33 29.74 -64.70 -16.43
N LEU A 34 29.29 -63.58 -15.86
CA LEU A 34 28.31 -62.73 -16.53
C LEU A 34 28.97 -62.05 -17.73
N ALA A 35 28.43 -62.28 -18.93
CA ALA A 35 29.00 -61.85 -20.20
C ALA A 35 28.34 -60.57 -20.73
N ASP A 36 28.17 -59.58 -19.86
CA ASP A 36 27.62 -58.26 -20.20
C ASP A 36 28.73 -57.26 -20.58
N GLY A 37 30.00 -57.65 -20.57
CA GLY A 37 31.15 -56.78 -20.85
C GLY A 37 31.50 -55.80 -19.73
N LYS A 38 30.67 -55.68 -18.68
CA LYS A 38 30.92 -54.81 -17.51
C LYS A 38 32.00 -55.40 -16.61
N CYS A 39 32.57 -54.54 -15.78
CA CYS A 39 33.49 -54.96 -14.73
C CYS A 39 32.72 -55.55 -13.55
N HIS A 40 32.96 -56.82 -13.24
CA HIS A 40 32.38 -57.53 -12.11
C HIS A 40 33.46 -57.89 -11.09
N LYS A 41 33.22 -57.59 -9.82
CA LYS A 41 34.14 -57.95 -8.74
C LYS A 41 34.03 -59.45 -8.46
N THR A 42 35.16 -60.16 -8.43
CA THR A 42 35.20 -61.52 -7.88
C THR A 42 35.42 -61.49 -6.37
N ASP A 43 36.16 -60.48 -5.89
CA ASP A 43 36.40 -60.18 -4.48
C ASP A 43 36.76 -58.68 -4.31
N THR A 44 37.27 -58.29 -3.14
CA THR A 44 37.64 -56.89 -2.86
C THR A 44 38.86 -56.38 -3.63
N ALA A 45 39.66 -57.27 -4.21
CA ALA A 45 40.92 -56.98 -4.88
C ALA A 45 40.94 -57.44 -6.35
N LYS A 46 40.01 -58.27 -6.82
CA LYS A 46 40.01 -58.83 -8.18
C LYS A 46 38.68 -58.61 -8.87
N SER A 47 38.74 -58.54 -10.19
CA SER A 47 37.57 -58.35 -11.03
C SER A 47 37.70 -59.08 -12.36
N TYR A 48 36.60 -59.17 -13.09
CA TYR A 48 36.57 -59.75 -14.43
C TYR A 48 35.67 -58.96 -15.37
N ARG A 49 35.93 -59.10 -16.66
CA ARG A 49 35.05 -58.70 -17.75
C ARG A 49 34.91 -59.84 -18.71
N THR A 50 33.67 -60.16 -19.07
CA THR A 50 33.42 -61.21 -20.03
C THR A 50 32.56 -60.69 -21.15
N THR A 51 32.97 -60.96 -22.39
CA THR A 51 32.18 -60.71 -23.59
C THR A 51 31.97 -62.01 -24.32
N ARG A 52 30.81 -62.15 -24.98
CA ARG A 52 30.43 -63.31 -25.78
C ARG A 52 29.79 -62.80 -27.06
N SER A 53 30.35 -63.20 -28.20
CA SER A 53 29.85 -62.86 -29.53
C SER A 53 28.72 -63.80 -29.96
N ALA A 54 27.97 -63.41 -30.98
CA ALA A 54 26.88 -64.23 -31.53
C ALA A 54 27.35 -65.53 -32.19
N ASP A 55 28.61 -65.59 -32.63
CA ASP A 55 29.26 -66.80 -33.17
C ASP A 55 29.73 -67.79 -32.08
N ASN A 56 29.32 -67.57 -30.83
CA ASN A 56 29.70 -68.32 -29.63
C ASN A 56 31.18 -68.16 -29.21
N SER A 57 31.96 -67.29 -29.85
CA SER A 57 33.26 -66.88 -29.32
C SER A 57 33.08 -66.07 -28.03
N ALA A 58 34.04 -66.14 -27.12
CA ALA A 58 34.00 -65.40 -25.87
C ALA A 58 35.39 -64.91 -25.46
N VAL A 59 35.44 -63.78 -24.79
CA VAL A 59 36.66 -63.25 -24.18
C VAL A 59 36.40 -63.02 -22.70
N ILE A 60 37.14 -63.72 -21.86
CA ILE A 60 37.13 -63.55 -20.41
C ILE A 60 38.43 -62.87 -20.02
N LYS A 61 38.34 -61.67 -19.47
CA LYS A 61 39.46 -60.90 -18.94
C LYS A 61 39.36 -60.90 -17.42
N THR A 62 40.39 -61.38 -16.73
CA THR A 62 40.48 -61.27 -15.27
C THR A 62 41.56 -60.27 -14.90
N TYR A 63 41.31 -59.47 -13.87
CA TYR A 63 42.15 -58.37 -13.44
C TYR A 63 42.58 -58.56 -11.99
N THR A 64 43.77 -58.04 -11.65
CA THR A 64 44.32 -58.10 -10.29
C THR A 64 43.88 -56.93 -9.41
N ASP A 65 43.02 -56.05 -9.92
CA ASP A 65 42.32 -55.01 -9.16
C ASP A 65 40.79 -55.19 -9.24
N ALA A 66 40.05 -54.43 -8.45
CA ALA A 66 38.58 -54.52 -8.34
C ALA A 66 37.79 -53.65 -9.34
N VAL A 67 38.47 -52.91 -10.24
CA VAL A 67 37.87 -51.96 -11.20
C VAL A 67 38.26 -52.24 -12.66
N CYS A 68 38.87 -53.40 -12.91
CA CYS A 68 39.27 -53.89 -14.23
C CYS A 68 40.25 -52.98 -14.97
N ALA A 69 41.30 -52.49 -14.30
CA ALA A 69 42.25 -51.52 -14.86
C ALA A 69 43.68 -52.07 -15.06
N THR A 70 44.09 -53.10 -14.31
CA THR A 70 45.48 -53.56 -14.16
C THR A 70 45.59 -55.07 -14.03
N GLY A 71 46.71 -55.63 -14.50
CA GLY A 71 47.05 -57.06 -14.37
C GLY A 71 46.13 -57.99 -15.16
N GLU A 72 45.79 -57.61 -16.39
CA GLU A 72 44.86 -58.33 -17.27
C GLU A 72 45.42 -59.70 -17.70
N VAL A 73 44.67 -60.76 -17.43
CA VAL A 73 44.84 -62.09 -18.02
C VAL A 73 43.66 -62.36 -18.94
N VAL A 74 43.93 -62.60 -20.23
CA VAL A 74 42.90 -62.79 -21.26
C VAL A 74 42.79 -64.27 -21.61
N THR A 75 41.59 -64.83 -21.44
CA THR A 75 41.20 -66.12 -21.98
C THR A 75 40.29 -65.88 -23.17
N THR A 76 40.68 -66.36 -24.34
CA THR A 76 39.86 -66.29 -25.56
C THR A 76 39.30 -67.67 -25.88
N VAL A 77 38.04 -67.70 -26.28
CA VAL A 77 37.32 -68.89 -26.74
C VAL A 77 36.93 -68.61 -28.17
N ILE A 78 37.43 -69.41 -29.11
CA ILE A 78 37.07 -69.29 -30.51
C ILE A 78 35.67 -69.89 -30.76
N ALA A 79 35.01 -69.44 -31.82
CA ALA A 79 33.63 -69.84 -32.16
C ALA A 79 33.42 -71.36 -32.23
N ALA A 80 34.41 -72.10 -32.75
CA ALA A 80 34.36 -73.56 -32.87
C ALA A 80 34.25 -74.25 -31.51
N ASP A 81 35.03 -73.79 -30.52
CA ASP A 81 35.10 -74.40 -29.19
C ASP A 81 33.84 -74.10 -28.37
N GLY A 82 33.30 -72.87 -28.49
CA GLY A 82 32.07 -72.47 -27.82
C GLY A 82 30.81 -73.16 -28.34
N THR A 83 30.84 -73.69 -29.58
CA THR A 83 29.70 -74.37 -30.22
C THR A 83 29.73 -75.89 -29.97
N ALA A 84 30.92 -76.50 -30.01
CA ALA A 84 31.09 -77.94 -29.90
C ALA A 84 31.08 -78.49 -28.46
N HIS A 85 31.09 -77.62 -27.43
CA HIS A 85 31.33 -78.00 -26.02
C HIS A 85 32.58 -78.89 -25.89
N SER A 86 33.55 -78.68 -26.77
CA SER A 86 34.73 -79.52 -26.92
C SER A 86 35.69 -79.28 -25.77
N CYS A 87 36.31 -80.37 -25.30
CA CYS A 87 37.41 -80.30 -24.35
C CYS A 87 38.65 -79.75 -25.05
N VAL A 88 39.05 -78.52 -24.71
CA VAL A 88 40.30 -77.94 -25.21
C VAL A 88 41.31 -77.96 -24.07
N SER A 89 42.36 -78.76 -24.23
CA SER A 89 43.32 -79.13 -23.17
C SER A 89 42.60 -79.74 -21.95
N ASN A 90 42.28 -78.93 -20.95
CA ASN A 90 41.63 -79.32 -19.70
C ASN A 90 40.46 -78.40 -19.35
N THR A 91 39.90 -77.67 -20.33
CA THR A 91 38.79 -76.75 -20.13
C THR A 91 37.67 -76.97 -21.14
N LYS A 92 36.42 -76.89 -20.68
CA LYS A 92 35.26 -76.68 -21.56
C LYS A 92 34.70 -75.30 -21.30
N VAL A 93 34.42 -74.56 -22.36
CA VAL A 93 33.80 -73.24 -22.25
C VAL A 93 32.56 -73.20 -23.13
N TYR A 94 31.43 -72.86 -22.54
CA TYR A 94 30.15 -72.75 -23.23
C TYR A 94 29.29 -71.68 -22.56
N GLY A 95 28.20 -71.27 -23.18
CA GLY A 95 27.40 -70.16 -22.64
C GLY A 95 26.15 -69.92 -23.48
N ALA A 96 25.35 -68.95 -23.06
CA ALA A 96 24.15 -68.54 -23.78
C ALA A 96 24.08 -67.01 -23.84
N GLY A 97 23.44 -66.50 -24.89
CA GLY A 97 23.30 -65.05 -25.15
C GLY A 97 24.54 -64.42 -25.77
N ALA A 98 24.36 -63.27 -26.42
CA ALA A 98 25.45 -62.41 -26.91
C ALA A 98 25.51 -61.15 -26.05
N THR A 99 26.71 -60.61 -25.84
CA THR A 99 26.91 -59.35 -25.12
C THR A 99 26.21 -58.22 -25.88
N PRO A 100 25.37 -57.41 -25.22
CA PRO A 100 24.71 -56.30 -25.88
C PRO A 100 25.71 -55.20 -26.27
N LEU A 101 25.39 -54.44 -27.32
CA LEU A 101 26.10 -53.21 -27.59
C LEU A 101 25.60 -52.13 -26.64
N TYR A 102 26.52 -51.29 -26.17
CA TYR A 102 26.21 -50.16 -25.31
C TYR A 102 26.00 -48.90 -26.14
N LEU A 103 25.00 -48.13 -25.75
CA LEU A 103 24.49 -47.00 -26.49
C LEU A 103 24.60 -45.75 -25.63
N THR A 104 25.22 -44.70 -26.20
CA THR A 104 25.16 -43.34 -25.63
C THR A 104 24.22 -42.51 -26.49
N SER A 105 23.26 -41.85 -25.87
CA SER A 105 22.24 -41.08 -26.58
C SER A 105 22.30 -39.62 -26.14
N THR A 106 22.39 -38.72 -27.11
CA THR A 106 22.09 -37.29 -26.92
C THR A 106 20.59 -37.09 -27.01
N VAL A 107 19.98 -36.57 -25.96
CA VAL A 107 18.54 -36.34 -25.83
C VAL A 107 18.30 -34.83 -25.82
N ASN A 108 17.57 -34.34 -26.82
CA ASN A 108 17.20 -32.93 -26.97
C ASN A 108 15.79 -32.67 -26.45
N TYR A 109 15.61 -31.50 -25.86
CA TYR A 109 14.34 -31.00 -25.32
C TYR A 109 14.07 -29.57 -25.81
N ASP A 110 12.81 -29.26 -26.08
CA ASP A 110 12.41 -27.92 -26.52
C ASP A 110 12.13 -26.94 -25.37
N THR A 111 12.09 -27.43 -24.12
CA THR A 111 11.78 -26.61 -22.94
C THR A 111 12.83 -26.77 -21.84
N SER A 112 12.99 -25.73 -21.02
CA SER A 112 13.99 -25.64 -19.94
C SER A 112 13.53 -26.29 -18.62
N ALA A 113 12.49 -27.11 -18.62
CA ALA A 113 11.82 -27.57 -17.40
C ALA A 113 12.63 -28.66 -16.64
N ASN A 114 13.41 -28.17 -15.67
CA ASN A 114 13.87 -28.76 -14.40
C ASN A 114 14.61 -30.11 -14.28
N THR A 115 14.64 -31.06 -15.22
CA THR A 115 15.66 -32.15 -15.20
C THR A 115 15.78 -32.83 -16.55
N CYS A 116 16.93 -33.44 -16.86
CA CYS A 116 17.11 -34.29 -18.03
C CYS A 116 16.47 -35.69 -17.90
N LYS A 117 15.61 -35.89 -16.90
CA LYS A 117 14.97 -37.17 -16.56
C LYS A 117 13.44 -37.16 -16.69
N SER A 118 12.81 -35.99 -16.79
CA SER A 118 11.33 -35.86 -16.72
C SER A 118 10.68 -35.07 -17.86
N GLY A 119 11.44 -34.48 -18.77
CA GLY A 119 10.89 -33.78 -19.94
C GLY A 119 10.51 -34.75 -21.06
N LEU A 120 9.53 -34.39 -21.90
CA LEU A 120 9.27 -35.09 -23.16
C LEU A 120 10.42 -34.78 -24.15
N PRO A 121 11.18 -35.76 -24.64
CA PRO A 121 12.22 -35.51 -25.63
C PRO A 121 11.64 -35.02 -26.96
N SER A 122 12.29 -34.03 -27.56
CA SER A 122 12.01 -33.64 -28.94
C SER A 122 12.90 -34.39 -29.92
N PHE A 123 14.08 -34.89 -29.57
CA PHE A 123 14.93 -35.66 -30.49
C PHE A 123 15.94 -36.51 -29.73
N VAL A 124 16.25 -37.72 -30.21
CA VAL A 124 17.27 -38.60 -29.61
C VAL A 124 18.23 -39.09 -30.69
N ALA A 125 19.53 -38.82 -30.54
CA ALA A 125 20.56 -39.36 -31.41
C ALA A 125 21.52 -40.25 -30.61
N THR A 126 21.66 -41.49 -31.04
CA THR A 126 22.36 -42.54 -30.32
C THR A 126 23.51 -43.10 -31.14
N THR A 127 24.66 -43.30 -30.50
CA THR A 127 25.84 -43.96 -31.10
C THR A 127 26.27 -45.17 -30.26
N VAL A 128 26.90 -46.14 -30.91
CA VAL A 128 27.47 -47.31 -30.24
C VAL A 128 28.80 -46.94 -29.58
N VAL A 129 28.96 -47.27 -28.31
CA VAL A 129 30.16 -46.99 -27.50
C VAL A 129 30.60 -48.21 -26.71
N ALA A 130 31.83 -48.18 -26.20
CA ALA A 130 32.29 -49.16 -25.23
C ALA A 130 31.59 -48.96 -23.87
N VAL A 131 31.42 -50.06 -23.11
CA VAL A 131 30.56 -50.14 -21.93
C VAL A 131 30.83 -49.10 -20.82
N ASP A 132 32.07 -48.60 -20.69
CA ASP A 132 32.44 -47.64 -19.63
C ASP A 132 32.51 -46.18 -20.08
N VAL A 133 32.13 -45.89 -21.32
CA VAL A 133 32.29 -44.54 -21.89
C VAL A 133 31.07 -43.65 -21.60
N CYS A 134 29.92 -44.24 -21.26
CA CYS A 134 28.68 -43.49 -21.07
C CYS A 134 28.46 -43.05 -19.61
N SER A 135 28.24 -41.75 -19.40
CA SER A 135 27.82 -41.18 -18.12
C SER A 135 26.55 -40.35 -18.32
N ALA A 136 25.44 -40.77 -17.71
CA ALA A 136 24.15 -40.12 -17.89
C ALA A 136 24.11 -38.77 -17.15
N THR A 137 23.63 -37.73 -17.81
CA THR A 137 23.51 -36.40 -17.21
C THR A 137 22.19 -36.26 -16.46
N THR A 138 22.23 -35.69 -15.24
CA THR A 138 21.01 -35.38 -14.48
C THR A 138 20.42 -34.00 -14.83
N THR A 139 21.25 -33.09 -15.34
CA THR A 139 20.88 -31.73 -15.76
C THR A 139 21.15 -31.52 -17.24
N CYS A 140 20.23 -30.81 -17.91
CA CYS A 140 20.39 -30.48 -19.32
C CYS A 140 21.29 -29.25 -19.50
N THR A 141 21.99 -29.20 -20.62
CA THR A 141 22.91 -28.12 -21.01
C THR A 141 22.32 -27.31 -22.16
N GLY A 142 22.64 -26.01 -22.23
CA GLY A 142 22.15 -25.09 -23.27
C GLY A 142 21.54 -23.81 -22.69
N GLN A 143 21.72 -22.68 -23.39
CA GLN A 143 21.10 -21.39 -23.01
C GLN A 143 19.73 -21.16 -23.69
N ALA A 144 19.45 -21.90 -24.77
CA ALA A 144 18.20 -21.88 -25.53
C ALA A 144 17.95 -23.26 -26.15
N ALA A 145 16.71 -23.54 -26.52
CA ALA A 145 16.35 -24.81 -27.15
C ALA A 145 17.09 -25.03 -28.49
N PRO A 146 17.63 -26.25 -28.74
CA PRO A 146 17.41 -27.46 -27.94
C PRO A 146 18.31 -27.54 -26.69
N TYR A 147 17.72 -27.88 -25.55
CA TYR A 147 18.46 -28.25 -24.33
C TYR A 147 18.86 -29.72 -24.43
N SER A 148 20.12 -30.07 -24.18
CA SER A 148 20.65 -31.41 -24.42
C SER A 148 21.13 -32.13 -23.15
N GLY A 149 20.86 -33.42 -23.07
CA GLY A 149 21.41 -34.35 -22.07
C GLY A 149 21.94 -35.65 -22.67
N THR A 150 22.60 -36.46 -21.85
CA THR A 150 23.12 -37.78 -22.20
C THR A 150 22.33 -38.86 -21.46
N SER A 151 21.83 -39.87 -22.18
CA SER A 151 21.27 -41.10 -21.61
C SER A 151 22.06 -42.33 -22.07
N CYS A 152 22.14 -43.33 -21.20
CA CYS A 152 22.90 -44.55 -21.43
C CYS A 152 21.93 -45.74 -21.48
N SER A 153 21.97 -46.49 -22.57
CA SER A 153 21.15 -47.69 -22.77
C SER A 153 21.96 -48.81 -23.42
N SER A 154 21.32 -49.92 -23.72
CA SER A 154 21.93 -51.02 -24.47
C SER A 154 20.98 -51.50 -25.56
N THR A 155 21.47 -52.29 -26.51
CA THR A 155 20.61 -52.91 -27.54
C THR A 155 19.52 -53.82 -26.97
N LEU A 156 19.59 -54.18 -25.68
CA LEU A 156 18.53 -54.93 -24.97
C LEU A 156 17.45 -54.03 -24.37
N THR A 157 17.77 -52.78 -23.97
CA THR A 157 16.85 -51.94 -23.17
C THR A 157 16.37 -50.69 -23.90
N TYR A 158 17.09 -50.22 -24.92
CA TYR A 158 16.83 -48.88 -25.48
C TYR A 158 15.42 -48.71 -26.07
N LYS A 159 14.79 -49.77 -26.56
CA LYS A 159 13.41 -49.70 -27.06
C LYS A 159 12.42 -49.38 -25.94
N ASP A 160 12.59 -50.02 -24.78
CA ASP A 160 11.78 -49.77 -23.59
C ASP A 160 12.11 -48.39 -23.00
N ASP A 161 13.39 -48.01 -22.99
CA ASP A 161 13.84 -46.70 -22.54
C ASP A 161 13.23 -45.57 -23.40
N ILE A 162 13.18 -45.74 -24.73
CA ILE A 162 12.53 -44.79 -25.66
C ILE A 162 11.00 -44.79 -25.46
N ALA A 163 10.36 -45.95 -25.36
CA ALA A 163 8.92 -46.01 -25.12
C ALA A 163 8.53 -45.31 -23.79
N ALA A 164 9.33 -45.49 -22.74
CA ALA A 164 9.14 -44.81 -21.46
C ALA A 164 9.38 -43.30 -21.56
N ALA A 165 10.38 -42.86 -22.32
CA ALA A 165 10.72 -41.44 -22.47
C ALA A 165 9.67 -40.64 -23.25
N PHE A 166 9.08 -41.23 -24.29
CA PHE A 166 8.04 -40.57 -25.10
C PHE A 166 6.62 -40.82 -24.57
N GLY A 167 6.42 -41.88 -23.80
CA GLY A 167 5.14 -42.24 -23.20
C GLY A 167 4.05 -42.46 -24.25
N VAL A 168 2.96 -41.68 -24.17
CA VAL A 168 1.85 -41.73 -25.12
C VAL A 168 2.09 -40.92 -26.40
N ASN A 169 3.18 -40.15 -26.47
CA ASN A 169 3.47 -39.28 -27.60
C ASN A 169 4.00 -40.10 -28.79
N PRO A 170 3.61 -39.76 -30.04
CA PRO A 170 4.04 -40.51 -31.21
C PRO A 170 5.52 -40.28 -31.51
N TYR A 171 6.25 -41.32 -31.90
CA TYR A 171 7.66 -41.23 -32.26
C TYR A 171 8.04 -42.21 -33.38
N VAL A 172 9.15 -41.91 -34.07
CA VAL A 172 9.74 -42.75 -35.14
C VAL A 172 11.22 -43.00 -34.82
N ILE A 173 11.62 -44.27 -34.76
CA ILE A 173 12.98 -44.75 -34.57
C ILE A 173 13.57 -45.16 -35.92
N VAL A 174 14.78 -44.67 -36.21
CA VAL A 174 15.61 -45.01 -37.38
C VAL A 174 16.90 -45.65 -36.87
N GLU A 175 17.06 -46.95 -37.07
CA GLU A 175 18.31 -47.67 -36.81
C GLU A 175 19.18 -47.68 -38.07
N LYS A 176 20.48 -47.44 -37.92
CA LYS A 176 21.45 -47.42 -39.01
C LYS A 176 22.52 -48.49 -38.80
N TYR A 177 22.78 -49.27 -39.84
CA TYR A 177 23.72 -50.39 -39.84
C TYR A 177 24.89 -50.13 -40.81
N THR A 178 25.97 -50.91 -40.65
CA THR A 178 27.11 -50.91 -41.57
C THR A 178 26.65 -51.22 -42.99
N ALA A 179 27.00 -50.37 -43.96
CA ALA A 179 26.56 -50.51 -45.34
C ALA A 179 27.10 -51.81 -45.97
N GLY A 180 26.22 -52.54 -46.68
CA GLY A 180 26.56 -53.79 -47.36
C GLY A 180 26.56 -55.04 -46.46
N GLN A 181 26.20 -54.92 -45.18
CA GLN A 181 26.04 -56.03 -44.24
C GLN A 181 24.56 -56.28 -43.90
N SER A 182 24.25 -57.45 -43.35
CA SER A 182 22.91 -57.72 -42.81
C SER A 182 22.64 -56.84 -41.58
N CYS A 183 21.38 -56.43 -41.36
CA CYS A 183 20.98 -55.66 -40.17
C CYS A 183 20.92 -56.54 -38.90
N ALA A 184 22.05 -57.16 -38.55
CA ALA A 184 22.28 -57.87 -37.31
C ALA A 184 22.72 -56.89 -36.21
N ALA A 185 22.50 -57.25 -34.95
CA ALA A 185 22.69 -56.34 -33.81
C ALA A 185 24.14 -55.85 -33.68
N ASP A 186 25.12 -56.69 -34.03
CA ASP A 186 26.55 -56.39 -34.07
C ASP A 186 26.97 -55.43 -35.19
N GLN A 187 26.11 -55.22 -36.19
CA GLN A 187 26.32 -54.29 -37.30
C GLN A 187 25.66 -52.92 -37.08
N LEU A 188 25.02 -52.70 -35.93
CA LEU A 188 24.38 -51.43 -35.59
C LEU A 188 25.45 -50.33 -35.41
N THR A 189 25.27 -49.19 -36.07
CA THR A 189 26.19 -48.04 -36.03
C THR A 189 25.60 -46.83 -35.33
N GLY A 190 24.27 -46.71 -35.30
CA GLY A 190 23.57 -45.64 -34.58
C GLY A 190 22.06 -45.80 -34.63
N VAL A 191 21.36 -45.06 -33.76
CA VAL A 191 19.90 -44.99 -33.69
C VAL A 191 19.50 -43.52 -33.63
N THR A 192 18.42 -43.13 -34.31
CA THR A 192 17.87 -41.78 -34.23
C THR A 192 16.37 -41.87 -33.98
N THR A 193 15.86 -41.16 -32.98
CA THR A 193 14.43 -41.12 -32.65
C THR A 193 13.90 -39.71 -32.81
N TYR A 194 12.81 -39.58 -33.57
CA TYR A 194 12.13 -38.32 -33.85
C TYR A 194 10.77 -38.31 -33.14
N LEU A 195 10.43 -37.21 -32.48
CA LEU A 195 9.06 -36.91 -32.05
C LEU A 195 8.21 -36.72 -33.31
N ALA A 196 7.13 -37.50 -33.43
CA ALA A 196 6.31 -37.57 -34.63
C ALA A 196 4.99 -36.80 -34.46
N ASP A 197 5.05 -35.60 -33.89
CA ASP A 197 3.87 -34.75 -33.69
C ASP A 197 3.60 -33.81 -34.89
N GLY A 198 4.48 -33.75 -35.89
CA GLY A 198 4.35 -32.88 -37.06
C GLY A 198 4.79 -31.42 -36.85
N LYS A 199 5.12 -31.02 -35.62
CA LYS A 199 5.69 -29.69 -35.34
C LYS A 199 7.14 -29.61 -35.82
N CYS A 200 7.64 -28.38 -35.91
CA CYS A 200 9.04 -28.12 -36.18
C CYS A 200 9.86 -28.27 -34.90
N HIS A 201 10.80 -29.20 -34.92
CA HIS A 201 11.73 -29.45 -33.82
C HIS A 201 13.17 -29.21 -34.26
N LYS A 202 13.99 -28.66 -33.38
CA LYS A 202 15.41 -28.40 -33.66
C LYS A 202 16.24 -29.66 -33.39
N THR A 203 17.06 -30.07 -34.35
CA THR A 203 18.09 -31.09 -34.10
C THR A 203 19.36 -30.46 -33.51
N ASP A 204 19.64 -29.20 -33.88
CA ASP A 204 20.71 -28.36 -33.35
C ASP A 204 20.33 -26.87 -33.52
N THR A 205 21.27 -25.94 -33.36
CA THR A 205 21.00 -24.49 -33.49
C THR A 205 20.75 -24.02 -34.92
N ALA A 206 21.10 -24.82 -35.93
CA ALA A 206 21.02 -24.48 -37.34
C ALA A 206 20.09 -25.40 -38.15
N LYS A 207 19.73 -26.58 -37.65
CA LYS A 207 18.92 -27.58 -38.35
C LYS A 207 17.67 -27.95 -37.58
N SER A 208 16.65 -28.34 -38.32
CA SER A 208 15.36 -28.74 -37.78
C SER A 208 14.75 -29.88 -38.56
N TYR A 209 13.67 -30.43 -38.02
CA TYR A 209 12.93 -31.50 -38.65
C TYR A 209 11.44 -31.40 -38.34
N ARG A 210 10.63 -32.04 -39.19
CA ARG A 210 9.21 -32.35 -38.95
C ARG A 210 9.00 -33.82 -39.21
N THR A 211 8.38 -34.53 -38.27
CA THR A 211 8.06 -35.95 -38.46
C THR A 211 6.59 -36.20 -38.23
N THR A 212 5.96 -36.95 -39.12
CA THR A 212 4.58 -37.43 -38.96
C THR A 212 4.54 -38.94 -39.07
N ARG A 213 3.63 -39.57 -38.36
CA ARG A 213 3.38 -41.01 -38.37
C ARG A 213 1.89 -41.27 -38.46
N SER A 214 1.49 -42.04 -39.46
CA SER A 214 0.10 -42.42 -39.71
C SER A 214 -0.29 -43.66 -38.91
N ALA A 215 -1.60 -43.91 -38.77
CA ALA A 215 -2.13 -45.06 -38.05
C ALA A 215 -1.79 -46.41 -38.73
N ASP A 216 -1.52 -46.41 -40.03
CA ASP A 216 -1.06 -47.58 -40.80
C ASP A 216 0.44 -47.89 -40.60
N ASN A 217 1.11 -47.19 -39.69
CA ASN A 217 2.54 -47.25 -39.40
C ASN A 217 3.45 -46.67 -40.50
N SER A 218 2.90 -46.02 -41.53
CA SER A 218 3.71 -45.19 -42.42
C SER A 218 4.21 -43.93 -41.69
N ALA A 219 5.35 -43.40 -42.10
CA ALA A 219 5.93 -42.20 -41.51
C ALA A 219 6.62 -41.33 -42.56
N VAL A 220 6.66 -40.03 -42.31
CA VAL A 220 7.39 -39.06 -43.12
C VAL A 220 8.29 -38.27 -42.19
N ILE A 221 9.60 -38.32 -42.44
CA ILE A 221 10.61 -37.52 -41.74
C ILE A 221 11.12 -36.48 -42.73
N LYS A 222 10.91 -35.20 -42.43
CA LYS A 222 11.42 -34.07 -43.19
C LYS A 222 12.51 -33.40 -42.40
N THR A 223 13.72 -33.31 -42.94
CA THR A 223 14.84 -32.59 -42.32
C THR A 223 15.13 -31.32 -43.10
N TYR A 224 15.55 -30.26 -42.40
CA TYR A 224 15.76 -28.93 -42.95
C TYR A 224 17.15 -28.42 -42.58
N THR A 225 17.69 -27.55 -43.42
CA THR A 225 19.01 -26.93 -43.22
C THR A 225 18.96 -25.65 -42.38
N ASP A 226 17.76 -25.21 -41.98
CA ASP A 226 17.52 -24.12 -41.04
C ASP A 226 16.81 -24.61 -39.76
N ALA A 227 16.70 -23.75 -38.75
CA ALA A 227 16.13 -24.07 -37.44
C ALA A 227 14.61 -23.86 -37.31
N VAL A 228 13.91 -23.44 -38.38
CA VAL A 228 12.47 -23.09 -38.40
C VAL A 228 11.66 -23.87 -39.45
N CYS A 229 12.24 -24.93 -40.01
CA CYS A 229 11.64 -25.81 -40.99
C CYS A 229 11.15 -25.11 -42.26
N ALA A 230 11.96 -24.22 -42.85
CA ALA A 230 11.55 -23.40 -44.01
C ALA A 230 12.33 -23.70 -45.31
N THR A 231 13.56 -24.20 -45.24
CA THR A 231 14.54 -24.27 -46.34
C THR A 231 15.34 -25.58 -46.33
N GLY A 232 15.77 -26.01 -47.52
CA GLY A 232 16.64 -27.18 -47.70
C GLY A 232 16.01 -28.52 -47.28
N GLU A 233 14.70 -28.69 -47.53
CA GLU A 233 13.93 -29.88 -47.16
C GLU A 233 14.48 -31.16 -47.83
N VAL A 234 14.78 -32.16 -47.01
CA VAL A 234 15.04 -33.54 -47.44
C VAL A 234 13.99 -34.45 -46.81
N VAL A 235 13.26 -35.19 -47.64
CA VAL A 235 12.13 -36.04 -47.23
C VAL A 235 12.53 -37.51 -47.26
N THR A 236 12.36 -38.17 -46.12
CA THR A 236 12.46 -39.63 -45.99
C THR A 236 11.07 -40.19 -45.72
N THR A 237 10.57 -41.03 -46.61
CA THR A 237 9.26 -41.70 -46.47
C THR A 237 9.43 -43.16 -46.08
N VAL A 238 8.68 -43.59 -45.07
CA VAL A 238 8.58 -44.97 -44.59
C VAL A 238 7.22 -45.49 -44.99
N ILE A 239 7.18 -46.52 -45.84
CA ILE A 239 5.92 -47.16 -46.23
C ILE A 239 5.41 -48.08 -45.11
N ALA A 240 4.10 -48.29 -45.05
CA ALA A 240 3.45 -49.08 -43.99
C ALA A 240 4.04 -50.50 -43.83
N ALA A 241 4.46 -51.13 -44.93
CA ALA A 241 5.06 -52.47 -44.93
C ALA A 241 6.39 -52.52 -44.17
N ASP A 242 7.23 -51.48 -44.30
CA ASP A 242 8.53 -51.41 -43.64
C ASP A 242 8.38 -51.11 -42.14
N GLY A 243 7.43 -50.24 -41.79
CA GLY A 243 7.11 -49.90 -40.41
C GLY A 243 6.49 -51.04 -39.60
N THR A 244 5.89 -52.04 -40.25
CA THR A 244 5.31 -53.23 -39.60
C THR A 244 6.27 -54.42 -39.57
N ALA A 245 7.00 -54.67 -40.65
CA ALA A 245 7.89 -55.82 -40.77
C ALA A 245 9.21 -55.69 -40.02
N HIS A 246 9.56 -54.48 -39.53
CA HIS A 246 10.91 -54.17 -39.02
C HIS A 246 12.01 -54.62 -40.00
N SER A 247 11.69 -54.56 -41.30
CA SER A 247 12.53 -55.06 -42.39
C SER A 247 13.77 -54.19 -42.53
N CYS A 248 14.91 -54.85 -42.74
CA CYS A 248 16.15 -54.19 -43.12
C CYS A 248 16.03 -53.70 -44.57
N VAL A 249 15.88 -52.40 -44.77
CA VAL A 249 15.89 -51.79 -46.11
C VAL A 249 17.26 -51.14 -46.31
N SER A 250 18.05 -51.71 -47.22
CA SER A 250 19.46 -51.40 -47.40
C SER A 250 20.25 -51.59 -46.10
N ASN A 251 20.58 -50.50 -45.40
CA ASN A 251 21.28 -50.51 -44.12
C ASN A 251 20.51 -49.78 -43.02
N THR A 252 19.18 -49.68 -43.15
CA THR A 252 18.32 -49.00 -42.17
C THR A 252 17.11 -49.84 -41.78
N LYS A 253 16.68 -49.71 -40.52
CA LYS A 253 15.36 -50.15 -40.06
C LYS A 253 14.61 -48.95 -39.52
N VAL A 254 13.33 -48.83 -39.85
CA VAL A 254 12.49 -47.73 -39.37
C VAL A 254 11.19 -48.29 -38.80
N TYR A 255 10.86 -47.89 -37.58
CA TYR A 255 9.63 -48.28 -36.88
C TYR A 255 9.27 -47.19 -35.85
N GLY A 256 8.22 -47.37 -35.06
CA GLY A 256 7.80 -46.35 -34.08
C GLY A 256 6.50 -46.72 -33.39
N ALA A 257 5.98 -45.83 -32.55
CA ALA A 257 4.71 -46.00 -31.87
C ALA A 257 3.88 -44.71 -31.92
N GLY A 258 2.56 -44.85 -31.77
CA GLY A 258 1.60 -43.75 -31.81
C GLY A 258 1.31 -43.21 -33.22
N ALA A 259 0.22 -42.47 -33.35
CA ALA A 259 -0.11 -41.72 -34.56
C ALA A 259 -0.02 -40.22 -34.27
N THR A 260 0.38 -39.42 -35.26
CA THR A 260 0.40 -37.96 -35.14
C THR A 260 -1.01 -37.45 -34.82
N PRO A 261 -1.19 -36.67 -33.74
CA PRO A 261 -2.50 -36.15 -33.40
C PRO A 261 -2.93 -35.04 -34.36
N LEU A 262 -4.24 -34.80 -34.45
CA LEU A 262 -4.75 -33.63 -35.13
C LEU A 262 -4.63 -32.40 -34.23
N TYR A 263 -4.31 -31.26 -34.83
CA TYR A 263 -4.22 -29.98 -34.13
C TYR A 263 -5.57 -29.29 -34.07
N LEU A 264 -5.88 -28.75 -32.90
CA LEU A 264 -7.18 -28.21 -32.57
C LEU A 264 -7.04 -26.74 -32.20
N THR A 265 -7.88 -25.89 -32.80
CA THR A 265 -8.12 -24.54 -32.33
C THR A 265 -9.50 -24.48 -31.70
N SER A 266 -9.57 -23.95 -30.47
CA SER A 266 -10.79 -23.92 -29.67
C SER A 266 -11.17 -22.48 -29.36
N THR A 267 -12.38 -22.08 -29.72
CA THR A 267 -13.02 -20.87 -29.20
C THR A 267 -13.66 -21.19 -27.86
N VAL A 268 -13.20 -20.55 -26.80
CA VAL A 268 -13.64 -20.77 -25.41
C VAL A 268 -14.48 -19.58 -24.97
N ASN A 269 -15.75 -19.83 -24.62
CA ASN A 269 -16.74 -18.83 -24.25
C ASN A 269 -16.96 -18.80 -22.72
N TYR A 270 -17.08 -17.59 -22.17
CA TYR A 270 -17.32 -17.33 -20.76
C TYR A 270 -18.54 -16.43 -20.56
N ASP A 271 -19.32 -16.66 -19.51
CA ASP A 271 -20.49 -15.84 -19.20
C ASP A 271 -20.15 -14.54 -18.43
N THR A 272 -18.94 -14.45 -17.87
CA THR A 272 -18.52 -13.29 -17.06
C THR A 272 -17.21 -12.68 -17.56
N SER A 273 -17.09 -11.36 -17.45
CA SER A 273 -15.89 -10.60 -17.82
C SER A 273 -14.79 -10.65 -16.74
N ALA A 274 -15.08 -11.23 -15.58
CA ALA A 274 -14.23 -11.17 -14.40
C ALA A 274 -12.92 -11.97 -14.53
N ASN A 275 -12.85 -12.88 -15.51
CA ASN A 275 -11.73 -13.80 -15.66
C ASN A 275 -10.87 -13.46 -16.88
N THR A 276 -9.56 -13.59 -16.73
CA THR A 276 -8.66 -13.74 -17.88
C THR A 276 -9.03 -15.02 -18.62
N CYS A 277 -8.79 -15.08 -19.94
CA CYS A 277 -9.08 -16.25 -20.80
C CYS A 277 -8.25 -17.51 -20.46
N LYS A 278 -7.64 -17.55 -19.27
CA LYS A 278 -6.82 -18.61 -18.71
C LYS A 278 -7.34 -19.15 -17.37
N SER A 279 -8.22 -18.44 -16.66
CA SER A 279 -8.56 -18.74 -15.25
C SER A 279 -10.05 -18.83 -14.92
N GLY A 280 -10.95 -18.64 -15.88
CA GLY A 280 -12.40 -18.77 -15.68
C GLY A 280 -12.91 -20.17 -15.96
N LEU A 281 -14.05 -20.54 -15.36
CA LEU A 281 -14.84 -21.70 -15.79
C LEU A 281 -15.51 -21.37 -17.14
N PRO A 282 -15.21 -22.09 -18.23
CA PRO A 282 -15.89 -21.87 -19.50
C PRO A 282 -17.34 -22.31 -19.42
N SER A 283 -18.18 -21.61 -20.16
CA SER A 283 -19.54 -22.07 -20.48
C SER A 283 -19.46 -23.07 -21.65
N PHE A 284 -18.85 -22.69 -22.76
CA PHE A 284 -18.86 -23.45 -24.00
C PHE A 284 -17.50 -23.43 -24.70
N VAL A 285 -17.11 -24.53 -25.32
CA VAL A 285 -15.90 -24.63 -26.13
C VAL A 285 -16.27 -25.19 -27.50
N ALA A 286 -16.01 -24.42 -28.56
CA ALA A 286 -16.17 -24.86 -29.94
C ALA A 286 -14.80 -25.04 -30.58
N THR A 287 -14.54 -26.21 -31.14
CA THR A 287 -13.21 -26.62 -31.58
C THR A 287 -13.25 -27.16 -33.00
N THR A 288 -12.27 -26.75 -33.80
CA THR A 288 -12.10 -27.19 -35.19
C THR A 288 -10.68 -27.71 -35.41
N VAL A 289 -10.55 -28.65 -36.34
CA VAL A 289 -9.24 -29.16 -36.79
C VAL A 289 -8.56 -28.09 -37.66
N VAL A 290 -7.30 -27.81 -37.38
CA VAL A 290 -6.47 -26.86 -38.13
C VAL A 290 -5.14 -27.49 -38.52
N ALA A 291 -4.44 -26.88 -39.47
CA ALA A 291 -3.07 -27.27 -39.78
C ALA A 291 -2.14 -26.99 -38.58
N VAL A 292 -1.07 -27.79 -38.49
CA VAL A 292 -0.02 -27.60 -37.48
C VAL A 292 0.53 -26.16 -37.56
N ASP A 293 0.78 -25.55 -36.39
CA ASP A 293 1.31 -24.18 -36.21
C ASP A 293 0.34 -23.00 -36.55
N VAL A 294 -0.93 -23.25 -36.90
CA VAL A 294 -1.90 -22.17 -37.20
C VAL A 294 -2.52 -21.54 -35.94
N CYS A 295 -2.56 -22.27 -34.83
CA CYS A 295 -3.26 -21.81 -33.63
C CYS A 295 -2.38 -20.90 -32.75
N SER A 296 -2.92 -19.74 -32.37
CA SER A 296 -2.33 -18.83 -31.38
C SER A 296 -3.31 -18.61 -30.22
N ALA A 297 -2.91 -19.01 -29.01
CA ALA A 297 -3.76 -18.90 -27.83
C ALA A 297 -3.83 -17.44 -27.34
N THR A 298 -5.04 -16.96 -27.02
CA THR A 298 -5.22 -15.60 -26.50
C THR A 298 -5.08 -15.56 -24.98
N THR A 299 -4.42 -14.54 -24.46
CA THR A 299 -4.30 -14.33 -23.00
C THR A 299 -5.48 -13.53 -22.41
N THR A 300 -6.22 -12.80 -23.24
CA THR A 300 -7.35 -11.96 -22.82
C THR A 300 -8.60 -12.31 -23.63
N CYS A 301 -9.76 -12.19 -22.98
CA CYS A 301 -11.04 -12.42 -23.63
C CYS A 301 -11.50 -11.17 -24.37
N THR A 302 -12.21 -11.38 -25.47
CA THR A 302 -12.81 -10.34 -26.29
C THR A 302 -14.34 -10.40 -26.17
N GLY A 303 -15.01 -9.25 -26.29
CA GLY A 303 -16.47 -9.14 -26.19
C GLY A 303 -16.91 -8.00 -25.27
N GLN A 304 -17.99 -7.31 -25.63
CA GLN A 304 -18.60 -6.26 -24.80
C GLN A 304 -19.70 -6.79 -23.86
N ALA A 305 -20.20 -8.00 -24.13
CA ALA A 305 -21.19 -8.70 -23.34
C ALA A 305 -21.01 -10.22 -23.52
N ALA A 306 -21.55 -11.01 -22.60
CA ALA A 306 -21.50 -12.47 -22.68
C ALA A 306 -22.14 -12.99 -23.99
N PRO A 307 -21.49 -13.96 -24.69
CA PRO A 307 -20.26 -14.65 -24.25
C PRO A 307 -18.98 -13.85 -24.52
N TYR A 308 -18.07 -13.82 -23.55
CA TYR A 308 -16.69 -13.35 -23.74
C TYR A 308 -15.86 -14.51 -24.28
N SER A 309 -15.10 -14.29 -25.35
CA SER A 309 -14.43 -15.37 -26.10
C SER A 309 -12.91 -15.23 -26.13
N GLY A 310 -12.22 -16.37 -26.04
CA GLY A 310 -10.79 -16.50 -26.31
C GLY A 310 -10.45 -17.73 -27.15
N THR A 311 -9.20 -17.85 -27.56
CA THR A 311 -8.66 -18.98 -28.32
C THR A 311 -7.75 -19.83 -27.45
N SER A 312 -7.97 -21.15 -27.44
CA SER A 312 -7.09 -22.16 -26.86
C SER A 312 -6.60 -23.12 -27.94
N CYS A 313 -5.37 -23.59 -27.79
CA CYS A 313 -4.71 -24.48 -28.73
C CYS A 313 -4.41 -25.81 -28.07
N SER A 314 -4.85 -26.91 -28.67
CA SER A 314 -4.58 -28.26 -28.18
C SER A 314 -4.46 -29.25 -29.33
N SER A 315 -4.49 -30.54 -29.01
CA SER A 315 -4.52 -31.62 -30.00
C SER A 315 -5.51 -32.69 -29.58
N THR A 316 -5.87 -33.58 -30.50
CA THR A 316 -6.72 -34.74 -30.16
C THR A 316 -6.11 -35.67 -29.11
N LEU A 317 -4.79 -35.56 -28.86
CA LEU A 317 -4.10 -36.31 -27.80
C LEU A 317 -4.38 -35.74 -26.40
N THR A 318 -4.40 -34.41 -26.26
CA THR A 318 -4.48 -33.72 -24.95
C THR A 318 -5.85 -33.14 -24.64
N TYR A 319 -6.73 -33.00 -25.65
CA TYR A 319 -7.98 -32.24 -25.53
C TYR A 319 -8.85 -32.63 -24.33
N LYS A 320 -8.97 -33.93 -24.04
CA LYS A 320 -9.80 -34.41 -22.92
C LYS A 320 -9.21 -34.04 -21.56
N ASP A 321 -7.89 -34.12 -21.42
CA ASP A 321 -7.16 -33.73 -20.21
C ASP A 321 -7.21 -32.21 -20.03
N ASP A 322 -7.07 -31.46 -21.13
CA ASP A 322 -7.21 -30.01 -21.16
C ASP A 322 -8.62 -29.59 -20.68
N MET A 323 -9.68 -30.25 -21.15
CA MET A 323 -11.05 -30.00 -20.68
C MET A 323 -11.23 -30.41 -19.21
N ALA A 324 -10.67 -31.53 -18.77
CA ALA A 324 -10.73 -31.96 -17.38
C ALA A 324 -10.06 -30.95 -16.44
N ALA A 325 -8.92 -30.40 -16.84
CA ALA A 325 -8.21 -29.37 -16.08
C ALA A 325 -8.99 -28.06 -16.01
N VAL A 326 -9.61 -27.64 -17.12
CA VAL A 326 -10.30 -26.35 -17.22
C VAL A 326 -11.67 -26.35 -16.53
N PHE A 327 -12.43 -27.44 -16.63
CA PHE A 327 -13.74 -27.55 -15.98
C PHE A 327 -13.64 -28.07 -14.53
N GLY A 328 -12.56 -28.79 -14.18
CA GLY A 328 -12.35 -29.35 -12.85
C GLY A 328 -13.48 -30.29 -12.44
N SER A 329 -14.09 -30.03 -11.27
CA SER A 329 -15.22 -30.83 -10.76
C SER A 329 -16.57 -30.47 -11.41
N ASN A 330 -16.65 -29.39 -12.21
CA ASN A 330 -17.89 -28.99 -12.84
C ASN A 330 -18.31 -29.99 -13.92
N PRO A 331 -19.61 -30.31 -14.04
CA PRO A 331 -20.11 -31.25 -15.04
C PRO A 331 -19.90 -30.72 -16.46
N TYR A 332 -19.33 -31.52 -17.38
CA TYR A 332 -19.23 -31.14 -18.80
C TYR A 332 -19.43 -32.33 -19.74
N VAL A 333 -19.86 -32.03 -20.97
CA VAL A 333 -20.09 -33.01 -22.04
C VAL A 333 -19.33 -32.58 -23.29
N ILE A 334 -18.50 -33.46 -23.84
CA ILE A 334 -17.75 -33.28 -25.09
C ILE A 334 -18.47 -34.03 -26.20
N VAL A 335 -18.73 -33.37 -27.32
CA VAL A 335 -19.34 -33.95 -28.53
C VAL A 335 -18.38 -33.83 -29.68
N GLU A 336 -17.88 -34.95 -30.18
CA GLU A 336 -17.07 -35.04 -31.39
C GLU A 336 -17.98 -35.40 -32.57
N LYS A 337 -17.91 -34.63 -33.66
CA LYS A 337 -18.63 -34.92 -34.92
C LYS A 337 -17.67 -35.33 -36.02
N TYR A 338 -18.04 -36.33 -36.78
CA TYR A 338 -17.24 -36.90 -37.87
C TYR A 338 -17.92 -36.67 -39.22
N THR A 339 -17.15 -36.79 -40.31
CA THR A 339 -17.67 -36.71 -41.68
C THR A 339 -18.77 -37.75 -41.89
N ALA A 340 -19.93 -37.30 -42.35
CA ALA A 340 -21.13 -38.13 -42.46
C ALA A 340 -20.89 -39.39 -43.29
N GLY A 341 -21.31 -40.55 -42.75
CA GLY A 341 -21.25 -41.84 -43.44
C GLY A 341 -19.86 -42.49 -43.49
N GLN A 342 -18.87 -41.91 -42.81
CA GLN A 342 -17.52 -42.48 -42.65
C GLN A 342 -17.35 -43.14 -41.28
N SER A 343 -16.30 -43.95 -41.13
CA SER A 343 -15.91 -44.45 -39.81
C SER A 343 -15.37 -43.30 -38.95
N CYS A 344 -15.57 -43.37 -37.63
CA CYS A 344 -15.00 -42.38 -36.70
C CYS A 344 -13.52 -42.59 -36.41
N ALA A 345 -12.74 -42.60 -37.49
CA ALA A 345 -11.30 -42.49 -37.46
C ALA A 345 -10.90 -41.03 -37.24
N ALA A 346 -9.72 -40.82 -36.65
CA ALA A 346 -9.26 -39.49 -36.24
C ALA A 346 -9.21 -38.51 -37.42
N ASP A 347 -8.80 -38.96 -38.61
CA ASP A 347 -8.72 -38.20 -39.86
C ASP A 347 -10.09 -37.76 -40.41
N GLN A 348 -11.20 -38.34 -39.90
CA GLN A 348 -12.57 -37.98 -40.27
C GLN A 348 -13.24 -37.03 -39.26
N LEU A 349 -12.51 -36.58 -38.23
CA LEU A 349 -13.03 -35.66 -37.22
C LEU A 349 -13.25 -34.27 -37.82
N SER A 350 -14.50 -33.79 -37.80
CA SER A 350 -14.90 -32.51 -38.40
C SER A 350 -14.93 -31.35 -37.40
N SER A 351 -15.42 -31.59 -36.18
CA SER A 351 -15.54 -30.58 -35.13
C SER A 351 -15.72 -31.22 -33.75
N ILE A 352 -15.38 -30.47 -32.71
CA ILE A 352 -15.63 -30.85 -31.32
C ILE A 352 -16.36 -29.70 -30.61
N ALA A 353 -17.32 -30.02 -29.77
CA ALA A 353 -18.02 -29.05 -28.92
C ALA A 353 -18.05 -29.55 -27.48
N THR A 354 -17.54 -28.76 -26.52
CA THR A 354 -17.66 -29.04 -25.09
C THR A 354 -18.67 -28.09 -24.45
N TYR A 355 -19.64 -28.64 -23.74
CA TYR A 355 -20.71 -27.90 -23.08
C TYR A 355 -20.59 -28.04 -21.56
N LEU A 356 -20.66 -26.93 -20.82
CA LEU A 356 -20.95 -26.95 -19.39
C LEU A 356 -22.34 -27.56 -19.17
N ALA A 357 -22.42 -28.58 -18.32
CA ALA A 357 -23.62 -29.38 -18.08
C ALA A 357 -24.22 -29.11 -16.70
N ASP A 358 -24.32 -27.83 -16.32
CA ASP A 358 -24.94 -27.40 -15.07
C ASP A 358 -26.46 -27.22 -15.20
N GLY A 359 -27.05 -27.33 -16.40
CA GLY A 359 -28.48 -27.16 -16.65
C GLY A 359 -28.94 -25.71 -16.83
N LYS A 360 -28.08 -24.71 -16.59
CA LYS A 360 -28.37 -23.29 -16.86
C LYS A 360 -28.40 -23.00 -18.34
N CYS A 361 -29.02 -21.87 -18.68
CA CYS A 361 -28.97 -21.34 -20.02
C CYS A 361 -27.64 -20.62 -20.25
N HIS A 362 -26.87 -21.11 -21.22
CA HIS A 362 -25.60 -20.51 -21.62
C HIS A 362 -25.66 -20.09 -23.08
N LYS A 363 -24.98 -18.99 -23.42
CA LYS A 363 -24.94 -18.49 -24.80
C LYS A 363 -23.82 -19.18 -25.58
N THR A 364 -24.15 -19.72 -26.75
CA THR A 364 -23.14 -20.12 -27.75
C THR A 364 -22.75 -18.95 -28.66
N GLY A 365 -23.59 -17.91 -28.72
CA GLY A 365 -23.38 -16.68 -29.48
C GLY A 365 -24.41 -15.61 -29.12
N PRO A 366 -24.46 -14.47 -29.85
CA PRO A 366 -25.38 -13.36 -29.53
C PRO A 366 -26.87 -13.73 -29.60
N SER A 367 -27.23 -14.67 -30.46
CA SER A 367 -28.61 -15.07 -30.77
C SER A 367 -28.87 -16.56 -30.57
N SER A 368 -27.97 -17.30 -29.92
CA SER A 368 -28.11 -18.74 -29.72
C SER A 368 -27.65 -19.15 -28.33
N SER A 369 -28.32 -20.14 -27.78
CA SER A 369 -28.05 -20.63 -26.43
C SER A 369 -28.22 -22.13 -26.35
N TYR A 370 -27.87 -22.70 -25.20
CA TYR A 370 -28.04 -24.10 -24.93
C TYR A 370 -28.29 -24.35 -23.44
N ARG A 371 -28.83 -25.53 -23.15
CA ARG A 371 -28.87 -26.14 -21.81
C ARG A 371 -28.39 -27.56 -21.92
N VAL A 372 -27.47 -27.95 -21.05
CA VAL A 372 -27.05 -29.36 -20.94
C VAL A 372 -27.26 -29.84 -19.52
N THR A 373 -27.87 -31.00 -19.37
CA THR A 373 -27.94 -31.73 -18.11
C THR A 373 -27.24 -33.07 -18.28
N ARG A 374 -26.56 -33.53 -17.23
CA ARG A 374 -25.88 -34.82 -17.14
C ARG A 374 -26.28 -35.51 -15.84
N SER A 375 -26.70 -36.77 -15.96
CA SER A 375 -27.05 -37.66 -14.85
C SER A 375 -25.82 -38.41 -14.32
N ALA A 376 -25.94 -39.00 -13.14
CA ALA A 376 -24.87 -39.79 -12.52
C ALA A 376 -24.50 -41.07 -13.29
N ASP A 377 -25.43 -41.62 -14.08
CA ASP A 377 -25.21 -42.76 -14.98
C ASP A 377 -24.51 -42.37 -16.30
N ASN A 378 -24.06 -41.12 -16.41
CA ASN A 378 -23.45 -40.51 -17.59
C ASN A 378 -24.41 -40.24 -18.77
N SER A 379 -25.72 -40.48 -18.62
CA SER A 379 -26.69 -40.00 -19.60
C SER A 379 -26.71 -38.47 -19.62
N ALA A 380 -26.95 -37.88 -20.78
CA ALA A 380 -26.97 -36.43 -20.96
C ALA A 380 -28.08 -36.00 -21.92
N ALA A 381 -28.54 -34.76 -21.76
CA ALA A 381 -29.47 -34.13 -22.69
C ALA A 381 -28.91 -32.76 -23.07
N ILE A 382 -28.48 -32.63 -24.32
CA ILE A 382 -27.98 -31.37 -24.88
C ILE A 382 -29.12 -30.73 -25.66
N LYS A 383 -29.61 -29.58 -25.18
CA LYS A 383 -30.66 -28.81 -25.83
C LYS A 383 -30.05 -27.53 -26.38
N THR A 384 -30.09 -27.33 -27.70
CA THR A 384 -29.64 -26.09 -28.34
C THR A 384 -30.83 -25.27 -28.80
N PHE A 385 -30.74 -23.94 -28.67
CA PHE A 385 -31.81 -22.99 -28.97
C PHE A 385 -31.33 -21.97 -30.00
N THR A 386 -32.28 -21.45 -30.78
CA THR A 386 -32.07 -20.40 -31.78
C THR A 386 -32.33 -19.00 -31.24
N ASP A 387 -32.56 -18.88 -29.93
CA ASP A 387 -32.62 -17.62 -29.18
C ASP A 387 -31.52 -17.60 -28.10
N SER A 388 -31.31 -16.45 -27.45
CA SER A 388 -30.25 -16.26 -26.44
C SER A 388 -30.71 -16.49 -24.99
N THR A 389 -31.95 -16.93 -24.78
CA THR A 389 -32.63 -17.06 -23.48
C THR A 389 -33.13 -18.47 -23.17
N CYS A 390 -32.90 -19.42 -24.07
CA CYS A 390 -33.39 -20.79 -23.98
C CYS A 390 -34.92 -20.88 -23.88
N GLY A 391 -35.65 -20.01 -24.62
CA GLY A 391 -37.10 -19.84 -24.51
C GLY A 391 -37.91 -20.71 -25.48
N THR A 392 -37.54 -20.75 -26.76
CA THR A 392 -38.38 -21.36 -27.83
C THR A 392 -37.60 -22.27 -28.78
N GLY A 393 -38.19 -23.42 -29.14
CA GLY A 393 -37.80 -24.22 -30.32
C GLY A 393 -36.44 -24.92 -30.26
N GLY A 394 -36.10 -25.57 -29.15
CA GLY A 394 -34.80 -26.23 -29.00
C GLY A 394 -34.70 -27.63 -29.64
N THR A 395 -33.58 -27.92 -30.30
CA THR A 395 -33.25 -29.28 -30.77
C THR A 395 -32.58 -30.05 -29.64
N VAL A 396 -33.07 -31.25 -29.34
CA VAL A 396 -32.53 -32.09 -28.26
C VAL A 396 -31.69 -33.21 -28.86
N LEU A 397 -30.44 -33.32 -28.42
CA LEU A 397 -29.62 -34.51 -28.58
C LEU A 397 -29.64 -35.30 -27.26
N PRO A 398 -30.45 -36.37 -27.16
CA PRO A 398 -30.40 -37.27 -26.02
C PRO A 398 -29.20 -38.22 -26.14
N VAL A 399 -28.50 -38.45 -25.04
CA VAL A 399 -27.41 -39.41 -24.91
C VAL A 399 -27.78 -40.37 -23.79
N THR A 400 -28.01 -41.64 -24.13
CA THR A 400 -28.31 -42.67 -23.13
C THR A 400 -27.03 -43.18 -22.47
N ALA A 401 -27.14 -43.78 -21.28
CA ALA A 401 -25.99 -44.39 -20.59
C ALA A 401 -25.28 -45.45 -21.45
N SER A 402 -26.02 -46.22 -22.26
CA SER A 402 -25.45 -47.24 -23.16
C SER A 402 -24.68 -46.66 -24.34
N GLN A 403 -25.01 -45.44 -24.78
CA GLN A 403 -24.32 -44.75 -25.89
C GLN A 403 -22.95 -44.18 -25.50
N THR A 404 -22.57 -44.27 -24.22
CA THR A 404 -21.21 -43.95 -23.74
C THR A 404 -20.13 -44.90 -24.27
N ALA A 405 -20.54 -46.03 -24.85
CA ALA A 405 -19.66 -46.94 -25.60
C ALA A 405 -19.09 -46.30 -26.89
N ASN A 406 -19.57 -45.12 -27.29
CA ASN A 406 -18.98 -44.28 -28.34
C ASN A 406 -18.84 -44.95 -29.71
N SER A 407 -19.85 -45.76 -30.08
CA SER A 407 -19.99 -46.25 -31.45
C SER A 407 -20.51 -45.15 -32.37
N CYS A 408 -19.99 -45.09 -33.59
CA CYS A 408 -20.39 -44.10 -34.59
C CYS A 408 -21.44 -44.58 -35.58
N VAL A 409 -22.01 -45.74 -35.30
CA VAL A 409 -23.13 -46.30 -36.03
C VAL A 409 -24.38 -46.10 -35.19
N THR A 410 -25.48 -45.69 -35.83
CA THR A 410 -26.77 -45.55 -35.17
C THR A 410 -27.18 -46.86 -34.49
N GLY A 411 -27.43 -46.83 -33.18
CA GLY A 411 -27.89 -48.00 -32.43
C GLY A 411 -27.95 -47.79 -30.92
N ALA A 412 -28.15 -48.88 -30.18
CA ALA A 412 -28.25 -48.84 -28.71
C ALA A 412 -26.97 -48.34 -28.02
N THR A 413 -25.82 -48.50 -28.67
CA THR A 413 -24.48 -48.14 -28.15
C THR A 413 -23.80 -47.02 -28.92
N GLY A 414 -24.49 -46.39 -29.89
CA GLY A 414 -23.89 -45.41 -30.77
C GLY A 414 -24.84 -44.34 -31.31
N ILE A 415 -24.26 -43.19 -31.65
CA ILE A 415 -24.92 -42.05 -32.27
C ILE A 415 -24.26 -41.88 -33.65
N ALA A 416 -25.08 -41.71 -34.71
CA ALA A 416 -24.56 -41.53 -36.06
C ALA A 416 -23.49 -40.42 -36.11
N ASP A 417 -22.33 -40.76 -36.67
CA ASP A 417 -21.23 -39.82 -36.93
C ASP A 417 -20.76 -39.02 -35.69
N THR A 418 -21.07 -39.49 -34.48
CA THR A 418 -20.90 -38.70 -33.25
C THR A 418 -20.35 -39.56 -32.11
N LYS A 419 -19.32 -39.05 -31.41
CA LYS A 419 -18.88 -39.58 -30.10
C LYS A 419 -19.16 -38.56 -29.00
N VAL A 420 -19.55 -39.06 -27.84
CA VAL A 420 -19.85 -38.24 -26.66
C VAL A 420 -19.00 -38.70 -25.47
N TYR A 421 -18.23 -37.77 -24.92
CA TYR A 421 -17.45 -37.96 -23.70
C TYR A 421 -17.98 -37.03 -22.62
N TYR A 422 -17.59 -37.30 -21.38
CA TYR A 422 -18.03 -36.55 -20.22
C TYR A 422 -16.90 -36.45 -19.20
N GLY A 423 -17.01 -35.47 -18.31
CA GLY A 423 -16.16 -35.36 -17.14
C GLY A 423 -16.80 -34.50 -16.07
N GLY A 424 -16.11 -34.43 -14.92
CA GLY A 424 -16.63 -33.79 -13.72
C GLY A 424 -17.77 -34.54 -13.05
N SER A 425 -18.52 -33.84 -12.22
CA SER A 425 -19.66 -34.36 -11.45
C SER A 425 -20.94 -34.46 -12.28
N ALA A 426 -22.04 -34.98 -11.71
CA ALA A 426 -23.37 -34.86 -12.31
C ALA A 426 -23.86 -33.40 -12.20
N THR A 427 -24.90 -33.03 -12.96
CA THR A 427 -25.53 -31.71 -12.82
C THR A 427 -25.92 -31.45 -11.37
N PRO A 428 -25.46 -30.35 -10.73
CA PRO A 428 -25.78 -30.08 -9.33
C PRO A 428 -27.26 -29.73 -9.16
N LEU A 429 -27.77 -29.92 -7.94
CA LEU A 429 -29.07 -29.38 -7.56
C LEU A 429 -28.91 -27.89 -7.21
N TYR A 430 -29.92 -27.11 -7.55
CA TYR A 430 -29.95 -25.67 -7.27
C TYR A 430 -30.67 -25.38 -5.98
N LEU A 431 -30.09 -24.47 -5.21
CA LEU A 431 -30.46 -24.22 -3.82
C LEU A 431 -30.85 -22.76 -3.64
N SER A 432 -32.03 -22.54 -3.08
CA SER A 432 -32.50 -21.22 -2.62
C SER A 432 -32.42 -21.17 -1.11
N SER A 433 -31.51 -20.34 -0.60
CA SER A 433 -31.19 -20.20 0.83
C SER A 433 -31.81 -18.93 1.39
N THR A 434 -32.70 -19.07 2.35
CA THR A 434 -33.24 -17.96 3.14
C THR A 434 -32.30 -17.68 4.31
N MET A 435 -31.59 -16.56 4.25
CA MET A 435 -30.68 -16.05 5.29
C MET A 435 -31.49 -15.23 6.29
N THR A 436 -31.35 -15.52 7.58
CA THR A 436 -32.13 -14.89 8.66
C THR A 436 -31.22 -14.08 9.58
N TYR A 437 -31.65 -12.89 10.02
CA TYR A 437 -30.85 -11.95 10.81
C TYR A 437 -31.64 -11.34 11.99
N ASP A 438 -30.94 -11.10 13.11
CA ASP A 438 -31.53 -10.45 14.29
C ASP A 438 -31.55 -8.90 14.21
N THR A 439 -30.78 -8.30 13.29
CA THR A 439 -30.68 -6.83 13.15
C THR A 439 -30.78 -6.40 11.69
N SER A 440 -31.30 -5.19 11.46
CA SER A 440 -31.46 -4.59 10.12
C SER A 440 -30.27 -3.71 9.68
N THR A 441 -29.19 -3.68 10.47
CA THR A 441 -28.12 -2.67 10.34
C THR A 441 -27.20 -2.92 9.15
N ASN A 442 -27.29 -4.07 8.50
CA ASN A 442 -26.48 -4.44 7.35
C ASN A 442 -27.37 -4.93 6.19
N SER A 443 -26.96 -4.64 4.95
CA SER A 443 -27.55 -5.29 3.78
C SER A 443 -27.51 -6.82 3.94
N CYS A 444 -28.45 -7.53 3.32
CA CYS A 444 -28.54 -9.00 3.33
C CYS A 444 -27.34 -9.73 2.67
N LYS A 445 -26.23 -9.01 2.44
CA LYS A 445 -24.98 -9.49 1.87
C LYS A 445 -23.82 -9.52 2.87
N SER A 446 -23.90 -8.80 4.00
CA SER A 446 -22.73 -8.58 4.89
C SER A 446 -23.00 -8.75 6.39
N GLY A 447 -24.22 -9.14 6.80
CA GLY A 447 -24.51 -9.48 8.19
C GLY A 447 -24.15 -10.94 8.51
N LEU A 448 -23.86 -11.23 9.79
CA LEU A 448 -23.81 -12.61 10.30
C LEU A 448 -25.25 -13.16 10.38
N PRO A 449 -25.63 -14.18 9.59
CA PRO A 449 -26.95 -14.79 9.71
C PRO A 449 -27.05 -15.57 11.03
N THR A 450 -28.24 -15.55 11.63
CA THR A 450 -28.59 -16.43 12.74
C THR A 450 -28.86 -17.83 12.22
N SER A 451 -29.69 -17.95 11.18
CA SER A 451 -29.95 -19.24 10.53
C SER A 451 -30.07 -19.11 9.03
N VAL A 452 -29.83 -20.21 8.33
CA VAL A 452 -29.99 -20.33 6.89
C VAL A 452 -30.87 -21.53 6.60
N THR A 453 -32.00 -21.32 5.95
CA THR A 453 -32.88 -22.41 5.52
C THR A 453 -32.84 -22.52 4.00
N THR A 454 -32.39 -23.67 3.50
CA THR A 454 -32.14 -23.91 2.09
C THR A 454 -33.10 -24.96 1.55
N THR A 455 -33.71 -24.64 0.43
CA THR A 455 -34.62 -25.52 -0.32
C THR A 455 -34.08 -25.78 -1.72
N ILE A 456 -34.44 -26.92 -2.30
CA ILE A 456 -34.09 -27.25 -3.68
C ILE A 456 -35.11 -26.59 -4.61
N VAL A 457 -34.60 -25.89 -5.62
CA VAL A 457 -35.42 -25.19 -6.62
C VAL A 457 -34.94 -25.53 -8.03
N PRO A 458 -35.77 -25.35 -9.07
CA PRO A 458 -35.31 -25.45 -10.45
C PRO A 458 -34.23 -24.41 -10.79
N VAL A 459 -33.41 -24.73 -11.80
CA VAL A 459 -32.13 -24.09 -12.17
C VAL A 459 -32.14 -22.57 -12.45
N ASP A 460 -33.30 -21.92 -12.54
CA ASP A 460 -33.42 -20.46 -12.74
C ASP A 460 -34.45 -19.78 -11.83
N VAL A 461 -34.94 -20.49 -10.80
CA VAL A 461 -36.01 -19.98 -9.93
C VAL A 461 -35.47 -19.09 -8.81
N CYS A 462 -34.23 -19.32 -8.37
CA CYS A 462 -33.65 -18.54 -7.29
C CYS A 462 -33.23 -17.14 -7.75
N SER A 463 -33.70 -16.10 -7.06
CA SER A 463 -33.29 -14.71 -7.26
C SER A 463 -32.72 -14.14 -5.96
N PRO A 464 -31.42 -13.78 -5.92
CA PRO A 464 -30.81 -13.30 -4.69
C PRO A 464 -31.27 -11.88 -4.37
N THR A 465 -31.58 -11.60 -3.10
CA THR A 465 -32.03 -10.28 -2.66
C THR A 465 -30.86 -9.42 -2.20
N THR A 466 -30.85 -8.14 -2.58
CA THR A 466 -29.83 -7.17 -2.12
C THR A 466 -30.20 -6.50 -0.80
N THR A 467 -31.48 -6.51 -0.42
CA THR A 467 -32.01 -5.90 0.80
C THR A 467 -32.78 -6.92 1.61
N CYS A 468 -32.75 -6.76 2.93
CA CYS A 468 -33.52 -7.62 3.83
C CYS A 468 -34.98 -7.19 3.88
N THR A 469 -35.86 -8.18 3.97
CA THR A 469 -37.30 -7.98 4.17
C THR A 469 -37.66 -8.25 5.63
N GLY A 470 -38.69 -7.56 6.14
CA GLY A 470 -39.15 -7.64 7.54
C GLY A 470 -39.28 -6.27 8.20
N GLN A 471 -40.33 -6.09 9.02
CA GLN A 471 -40.54 -4.86 9.80
C GLN A 471 -39.88 -4.92 11.20
N ALA A 472 -39.59 -6.12 11.68
CA ALA A 472 -38.90 -6.41 12.94
C ALA A 472 -38.14 -7.75 12.80
N ALA A 473 -37.19 -7.99 13.69
CA ALA A 473 -36.45 -9.25 13.71
C ALA A 473 -37.40 -10.45 13.92
N PRO A 474 -37.25 -11.55 13.15
CA PRO A 474 -36.15 -11.80 12.21
C PRO A 474 -36.31 -11.11 10.84
N PHE A 475 -35.23 -10.51 10.34
CA PHE A 475 -35.12 -10.01 8.96
C PHE A 475 -34.60 -11.11 8.04
N SER A 476 -35.02 -11.16 6.78
CA SER A 476 -34.63 -12.24 5.86
C SER A 476 -34.20 -11.76 4.48
N GLY A 477 -33.28 -12.50 3.87
CA GLY A 477 -32.85 -12.35 2.48
C GLY A 477 -32.68 -13.70 1.78
N THR A 478 -32.61 -13.70 0.46
CA THR A 478 -32.38 -14.89 -0.36
C THR A 478 -30.97 -14.89 -0.93
N SER A 479 -30.28 -16.02 -0.80
CA SER A 479 -28.99 -16.33 -1.45
C SER A 479 -29.14 -17.58 -2.31
N CYS A 480 -28.51 -17.59 -3.48
CA CYS A 480 -28.62 -18.66 -4.46
C CYS A 480 -27.30 -19.42 -4.56
N SER A 481 -27.35 -20.73 -4.39
CA SER A 481 -26.19 -21.61 -4.43
C SER A 481 -26.53 -22.92 -5.14
N SER A 482 -25.58 -23.85 -5.20
CA SER A 482 -25.82 -25.21 -5.67
C SER A 482 -25.24 -26.22 -4.68
N THR A 483 -25.56 -27.51 -4.85
CA THR A 483 -24.92 -28.57 -4.05
C THR A 483 -23.40 -28.64 -4.20
N LEU A 484 -22.83 -27.95 -5.19
CA LEU A 484 -21.37 -27.83 -5.38
C LEU A 484 -20.75 -26.70 -4.55
N THR A 485 -21.44 -25.56 -4.37
CA THR A 485 -20.87 -24.33 -3.78
C THR A 485 -21.39 -23.98 -2.40
N TYR A 486 -22.55 -24.50 -2.00
CA TYR A 486 -23.26 -23.95 -0.84
C TYR A 486 -22.47 -24.04 0.46
N LYS A 487 -21.59 -25.03 0.63
CA LYS A 487 -20.77 -25.17 1.83
C LYS A 487 -19.79 -24.01 1.97
N ASP A 488 -19.20 -23.59 0.86
CA ASP A 488 -18.30 -22.43 0.81
C ASP A 488 -19.10 -21.14 1.04
N ASP A 489 -20.30 -21.05 0.46
CA ASP A 489 -21.20 -19.91 0.67
C ASP A 489 -21.62 -19.77 2.15
N ILE A 490 -21.90 -20.89 2.82
CA ILE A 490 -22.19 -20.94 4.26
C ILE A 490 -20.95 -20.57 5.08
N ALA A 491 -19.79 -21.15 4.78
CA ALA A 491 -18.55 -20.83 5.49
C ALA A 491 -18.22 -19.33 5.37
N ALA A 492 -18.41 -18.74 4.20
CA ALA A 492 -18.23 -17.30 3.98
C ALA A 492 -19.25 -16.45 4.75
N ALA A 493 -20.51 -16.88 4.81
CA ALA A 493 -21.57 -16.14 5.51
C ALA A 493 -21.38 -16.09 7.03
N PHE A 494 -20.91 -17.19 7.64
CA PHE A 494 -20.68 -17.27 9.09
C PHE A 494 -19.26 -16.83 9.51
N GLY A 495 -18.29 -16.91 8.60
CA GLY A 495 -16.91 -16.52 8.83
C GLY A 495 -16.27 -17.32 9.97
N VAL A 496 -15.75 -16.62 10.99
CA VAL A 496 -15.14 -17.24 12.18
C VAL A 496 -16.16 -17.74 13.21
N ASN A 497 -17.44 -17.45 13.02
CA ASN A 497 -18.47 -17.80 13.98
C ASN A 497 -18.86 -19.28 13.84
N PRO A 498 -19.10 -19.98 14.96
CA PRO A 498 -19.44 -21.39 14.92
C PRO A 498 -20.84 -21.63 14.34
N TYR A 499 -21.02 -22.67 13.54
CA TYR A 499 -22.31 -23.03 12.95
C TYR A 499 -22.47 -24.54 12.80
N VAL A 500 -23.72 -24.99 12.69
CA VAL A 500 -24.11 -26.40 12.47
C VAL A 500 -25.04 -26.50 11.27
N ILE A 501 -24.65 -27.29 10.27
CA ILE A 501 -25.40 -27.64 9.07
C ILE A 501 -26.14 -28.96 9.29
N VAL A 502 -27.43 -28.99 8.97
CA VAL A 502 -28.30 -30.17 8.97
C VAL A 502 -28.80 -30.39 7.55
N GLU A 503 -28.31 -31.42 6.87
CA GLU A 503 -28.82 -31.87 5.56
C GLU A 503 -29.88 -32.96 5.77
N LYS A 504 -31.05 -32.81 5.14
CA LYS A 504 -32.13 -33.82 5.15
C LYS A 504 -32.26 -34.51 3.81
N TYR A 505 -32.43 -35.82 3.83
CA TYR A 505 -32.57 -36.67 2.66
C TYR A 505 -33.91 -37.43 2.66
N THR A 506 -34.33 -37.92 1.49
CA THR A 506 -35.50 -38.78 1.34
C THR A 506 -35.40 -40.00 2.26
N ALA A 507 -36.44 -40.26 3.04
CA ALA A 507 -36.45 -41.34 4.03
C ALA A 507 -36.27 -42.72 3.37
N GLY A 508 -35.43 -43.57 3.98
CA GLY A 508 -35.18 -44.94 3.51
C GLY A 508 -34.19 -45.10 2.36
N GLN A 509 -33.59 -44.01 1.86
CA GLN A 509 -32.55 -44.03 0.83
C GLN A 509 -31.16 -43.67 1.40
N SER A 510 -30.10 -43.93 0.64
CA SER A 510 -28.75 -43.47 0.99
C SER A 510 -28.69 -41.94 0.92
N CYS A 511 -27.86 -41.29 1.76
CA CYS A 511 -27.63 -39.84 1.72
C CYS A 511 -26.76 -39.42 0.51
N ALA A 512 -27.22 -39.76 -0.69
CA ALA A 512 -26.66 -39.33 -1.96
C ALA A 512 -27.20 -37.94 -2.32
N ALA A 513 -26.43 -37.17 -3.10
CA ALA A 513 -26.73 -35.77 -3.38
C ALA A 513 -28.08 -35.56 -4.09
N ASP A 514 -28.49 -36.51 -4.93
CA ASP A 514 -29.78 -36.54 -5.63
C ASP A 514 -30.98 -36.82 -4.73
N GLN A 515 -30.75 -37.32 -3.51
CA GLN A 515 -31.79 -37.57 -2.50
C GLN A 515 -31.92 -36.43 -1.48
N LEU A 516 -31.15 -35.34 -1.63
CA LEU A 516 -31.25 -34.18 -0.75
C LEU A 516 -32.65 -33.57 -0.88
N THR A 517 -33.23 -33.14 0.24
CA THR A 517 -34.58 -32.54 0.29
C THR A 517 -34.58 -31.15 0.92
N GLY A 518 -33.56 -30.83 1.74
CA GLY A 518 -33.37 -29.51 2.31
C GLY A 518 -32.12 -29.43 3.18
N VAL A 519 -31.65 -28.22 3.43
CA VAL A 519 -30.52 -27.95 4.34
C VAL A 519 -30.94 -26.86 5.32
N THR A 520 -30.54 -26.98 6.58
CA THR A 520 -30.71 -25.91 7.57
C THR A 520 -29.41 -25.69 8.30
N THR A 521 -28.91 -24.47 8.33
CA THR A 521 -27.72 -24.07 9.07
C THR A 521 -28.11 -23.18 10.24
N TYR A 522 -27.59 -23.48 11.42
CA TYR A 522 -27.83 -22.73 12.65
C TYR A 522 -26.53 -22.11 13.15
N LEU A 523 -26.56 -20.83 13.53
CA LEU A 523 -25.52 -20.20 14.33
C LEU A 523 -25.41 -20.96 15.66
N ALA A 524 -24.20 -21.43 15.97
CA ALA A 524 -23.93 -22.28 17.11
C ALA A 524 -23.22 -21.51 18.23
N ASP A 525 -23.71 -20.31 18.53
CA ASP A 525 -23.19 -19.47 19.61
C ASP A 525 -23.86 -19.79 20.96
N GLY A 526 -24.92 -20.59 21.00
CA GLY A 526 -25.65 -20.93 22.23
C GLY A 526 -26.66 -19.86 22.70
N LYS A 527 -26.74 -18.71 22.02
CA LYS A 527 -27.78 -17.70 22.27
C LYS A 527 -29.13 -18.18 21.78
N CYS A 528 -30.18 -17.56 22.31
CA CYS A 528 -31.53 -17.74 21.78
C CYS A 528 -31.72 -16.90 20.53
N HIS A 529 -32.03 -17.57 19.41
CA HIS A 529 -32.37 -16.90 18.16
C HIS A 529 -33.79 -17.23 17.74
N LYS A 530 -34.50 -16.24 17.24
CA LYS A 530 -35.85 -16.43 16.70
C LYS A 530 -35.77 -17.11 15.33
N THR A 531 -36.55 -18.16 15.12
CA THR A 531 -36.79 -18.69 13.76
C THR A 531 -37.95 -17.94 13.10
N ASP A 532 -38.90 -17.48 13.91
CA ASP A 532 -40.04 -16.65 13.50
C ASP A 532 -40.57 -15.86 14.72
N THR A 533 -41.75 -15.26 14.63
CA THR A 533 -42.35 -14.48 15.72
C THR A 533 -42.80 -15.30 16.92
N ALA A 534 -42.94 -16.62 16.77
CA ALA A 534 -43.47 -17.54 17.77
C ALA A 534 -42.50 -18.65 18.18
N LYS A 535 -41.41 -18.90 17.45
CA LYS A 535 -40.46 -19.99 17.70
C LYS A 535 -39.02 -19.50 17.75
N SER A 536 -38.19 -20.25 18.45
CA SER A 536 -36.77 -19.96 18.60
C SER A 536 -35.95 -21.25 18.67
N TYR A 537 -34.63 -21.09 18.62
CA TYR A 537 -33.68 -22.17 18.79
C TYR A 537 -32.45 -21.71 19.57
N ARG A 538 -31.74 -22.69 20.13
CA ARG A 538 -30.36 -22.56 20.63
C ARG A 538 -29.53 -23.68 20.06
N THR A 539 -28.36 -23.36 19.55
CA THR A 539 -27.44 -24.37 19.04
C THR A 539 -26.07 -24.20 19.68
N THR A 540 -25.48 -25.30 20.12
CA THR A 540 -24.08 -25.35 20.56
C THR A 540 -23.31 -26.39 19.78
N ARG A 541 -22.00 -26.17 19.62
CA ARG A 541 -21.06 -27.07 18.97
C ARG A 541 -19.78 -27.14 19.79
N SER A 542 -19.36 -28.34 20.13
CA SER A 542 -18.16 -28.61 20.91
C SER A 542 -16.93 -28.74 19.99
N ALA A 543 -15.74 -28.65 20.57
CA ALA A 543 -14.47 -28.79 19.84
C ALA A 543 -14.23 -30.21 19.29
N ASP A 544 -14.89 -31.22 19.85
CA ASP A 544 -14.89 -32.61 19.35
C ASP A 544 -15.86 -32.84 18.18
N ASN A 545 -16.44 -31.76 17.63
CA ASN A 545 -17.46 -31.77 16.58
C ASN A 545 -18.83 -32.31 17.00
N SER A 546 -19.07 -32.61 18.28
CA SER A 546 -20.43 -32.84 18.78
C SER A 546 -21.26 -31.55 18.76
N ALA A 547 -22.57 -31.66 18.61
CA ALA A 547 -23.46 -30.51 18.56
C ALA A 547 -24.80 -30.82 19.24
N VAL A 548 -25.43 -29.77 19.77
CA VAL A 548 -26.77 -29.84 20.34
C VAL A 548 -27.61 -28.73 19.72
N ILE A 549 -28.69 -29.10 19.05
CA ILE A 549 -29.68 -28.17 18.49
C ILE A 549 -30.95 -28.31 19.33
N LYS A 550 -31.36 -27.24 19.99
CA LYS A 550 -32.59 -27.14 20.77
C LYS A 550 -33.54 -26.22 20.05
N THR A 551 -34.73 -26.70 19.71
CA THR A 551 -35.80 -25.88 19.12
C THR A 551 -36.92 -25.72 20.13
N TYR A 552 -37.56 -24.55 20.13
CA TYR A 552 -38.57 -24.16 21.11
C TYR A 552 -39.85 -23.70 20.40
N THR A 553 -40.96 -23.85 21.12
CA THR A 553 -42.30 -23.44 20.63
C THR A 553 -42.67 -22.01 21.00
N ASP A 554 -41.79 -21.28 21.68
CA ASP A 554 -41.88 -19.84 21.95
C ASP A 554 -40.69 -19.09 21.34
N ALA A 555 -40.73 -17.75 21.35
CA ALA A 555 -39.69 -16.89 20.77
C ALA A 555 -38.54 -16.51 21.72
N VAL A 556 -38.52 -17.04 22.95
CA VAL A 556 -37.57 -16.68 24.03
C VAL A 556 -36.80 -17.88 24.59
N CYS A 557 -36.95 -19.05 23.97
CA CYS A 557 -36.27 -20.29 24.33
C CYS A 557 -36.59 -20.81 25.73
N ALA A 558 -37.87 -20.78 26.13
CA ALA A 558 -38.30 -21.21 27.47
C ALA A 558 -39.13 -22.52 27.49
N THR A 559 -39.92 -22.80 26.45
CA THR A 559 -41.05 -23.75 26.46
C THR A 559 -41.06 -24.65 25.23
N GLY A 560 -41.43 -25.92 25.42
CA GLY A 560 -41.60 -26.90 24.33
C GLY A 560 -40.30 -27.30 23.64
N GLU A 561 -39.25 -27.52 24.42
CA GLU A 561 -37.91 -27.89 23.95
C GLU A 561 -37.90 -29.26 23.24
N VAL A 562 -37.40 -29.28 22.00
CA VAL A 562 -37.02 -30.50 21.27
C VAL A 562 -35.51 -30.47 21.05
N VAL A 563 -34.81 -31.50 21.55
CA VAL A 563 -33.34 -31.60 21.53
C VAL A 563 -32.90 -32.59 20.45
N THR A 564 -32.06 -32.13 19.53
CA THR A 564 -31.33 -32.98 18.58
C THR A 564 -29.85 -32.97 18.99
N THR A 565 -29.31 -34.15 19.32
CA THR A 565 -27.90 -34.32 19.70
C THR A 565 -27.13 -35.01 18.59
N VAL A 566 -25.94 -34.50 18.28
CA VAL A 566 -25.00 -35.05 17.31
C VAL A 566 -23.77 -35.52 18.08
N ILE A 567 -23.44 -36.81 17.99
CA ILE A 567 -22.23 -37.35 18.61
C ILE A 567 -20.99 -36.95 17.79
N ALA A 568 -19.83 -36.86 18.46
CA ALA A 568 -18.56 -36.47 17.84
C ALA A 568 -18.18 -37.30 16.59
N ALA A 569 -18.47 -38.60 16.62
CA ALA A 569 -18.21 -39.51 15.50
C ALA A 569 -19.01 -39.09 14.24
N ASP A 570 -20.27 -38.71 14.41
CA ASP A 570 -21.13 -38.32 13.29
C ASP A 570 -20.77 -36.96 12.71
N GLY A 571 -20.44 -36.00 13.59
CA GLY A 571 -19.96 -34.68 13.17
C GLY A 571 -18.64 -34.74 12.42
N THR A 572 -17.77 -35.72 12.72
CA THR A 572 -16.46 -35.89 12.08
C THR A 572 -16.55 -36.70 10.78
N ALA A 573 -17.33 -37.77 10.75
CA ALA A 573 -17.45 -38.65 9.58
C ALA A 573 -18.45 -38.13 8.53
N HIS A 574 -19.22 -37.07 8.85
CA HIS A 574 -20.37 -36.62 8.05
C HIS A 574 -21.32 -37.79 7.73
N SER A 575 -21.49 -38.71 8.69
CA SER A 575 -22.24 -39.95 8.50
C SER A 575 -23.71 -39.67 8.26
N CYS A 576 -24.29 -40.43 7.34
CA CYS A 576 -25.73 -40.47 7.13
C CYS A 576 -26.38 -41.28 8.26
N VAL A 577 -27.08 -40.61 9.17
CA VAL A 577 -27.86 -41.26 10.23
C VAL A 577 -29.32 -40.96 10.00
N SER A 578 -30.17 -41.99 9.86
CA SER A 578 -31.62 -41.74 9.86
C SER A 578 -32.20 -41.26 8.54
N ASN A 579 -31.37 -40.78 7.59
CA ASN A 579 -31.66 -39.84 6.47
C ASN A 579 -31.16 -38.39 6.68
N THR A 580 -30.34 -38.15 7.71
CA THR A 580 -29.84 -36.82 8.05
C THR A 580 -28.32 -36.84 8.14
N LYS A 581 -27.66 -35.79 7.68
CA LYS A 581 -26.24 -35.51 7.97
C LYS A 581 -26.15 -34.24 8.78
N VAL A 582 -25.38 -34.25 9.86
CA VAL A 582 -25.16 -33.07 10.69
C VAL A 582 -23.66 -32.85 10.90
N TYR A 583 -23.20 -31.64 10.62
CA TYR A 583 -21.80 -31.25 10.73
C TYR A 583 -21.69 -29.72 10.82
N GLY A 584 -20.49 -29.15 10.83
CA GLY A 584 -20.33 -27.70 10.93
C GLY A 584 -18.90 -27.28 11.18
N ALA A 585 -18.68 -26.02 11.52
CA ALA A 585 -17.36 -25.48 11.82
C ALA A 585 -17.39 -24.64 13.10
N GLY A 586 -16.21 -24.48 13.72
CA GLY A 586 -16.03 -23.72 14.95
C GLY A 586 -16.53 -24.43 16.21
N ALA A 587 -16.20 -23.88 17.37
CA ALA A 587 -16.74 -24.29 18.66
C ALA A 587 -17.46 -23.10 19.29
N THR A 588 -18.55 -23.37 20.00
CA THR A 588 -19.27 -22.34 20.76
C THR A 588 -18.30 -21.68 21.75
N PRO A 589 -18.14 -20.34 21.71
CA PRO A 589 -17.24 -19.66 22.63
C PRO A 589 -17.80 -19.68 24.06
N LEU A 590 -16.92 -19.50 25.05
CA LEU A 590 -17.36 -19.23 26.41
C LEU A 590 -17.80 -17.77 26.52
N TYR A 591 -18.86 -17.54 27.29
CA TYR A 591 -19.37 -16.20 27.54
C TYR A 591 -18.72 -15.60 28.77
N LEU A 592 -18.39 -14.31 28.66
CA LEU A 592 -17.57 -13.61 29.61
C LEU A 592 -18.33 -12.42 30.17
N ALA A 593 -18.41 -12.34 31.50
CA ALA A 593 -18.85 -11.15 32.21
C ALA A 593 -17.62 -10.43 32.78
N SER A 594 -17.32 -9.27 32.24
CA SER A 594 -16.16 -8.45 32.59
C SER A 594 -16.59 -7.33 33.53
N THR A 595 -16.04 -7.30 34.74
CA THR A 595 -16.09 -6.16 35.64
C THR A 595 -14.96 -5.20 35.27
N VAL A 596 -15.30 -4.07 34.68
CA VAL A 596 -14.37 -3.03 34.23
C VAL A 596 -14.25 -1.98 35.33
N SER A 597 -13.04 -1.73 35.82
CA SER A 597 -12.78 -0.83 36.94
C SER A 597 -12.06 0.45 36.49
N TYR A 598 -12.41 1.58 37.12
CA TYR A 598 -11.95 2.92 36.78
C TYR A 598 -11.52 3.69 38.04
N GLU A 599 -10.46 4.49 37.95
CA GLU A 599 -9.98 5.33 39.07
C GLU A 599 -10.66 6.71 39.16
N THR A 600 -11.52 7.06 38.20
CA THR A 600 -12.20 8.37 38.14
C THR A 600 -13.71 8.21 37.97
N ASP A 601 -14.45 9.21 38.44
CA ASP A 601 -15.92 9.28 38.44
C ASP A 601 -16.50 9.93 37.16
N ALA A 602 -15.67 10.19 36.16
CA ALA A 602 -16.07 10.85 34.91
C ALA A 602 -17.00 9.93 34.07
N ASN A 603 -18.29 9.99 34.38
CA ASN A 603 -19.48 9.40 33.74
C ASN A 603 -19.33 8.74 32.35
N SER A 604 -19.12 7.43 32.34
CA SER A 604 -19.91 6.36 31.67
C SER A 604 -19.01 5.13 31.56
N CYS A 605 -19.52 3.92 31.80
CA CYS A 605 -18.70 2.70 31.65
C CYS A 605 -18.38 2.35 30.18
N LYS A 606 -18.48 3.33 29.27
CA LYS A 606 -18.34 3.17 27.82
C LYS A 606 -17.12 3.90 27.25
N SER A 607 -16.55 4.89 27.96
CA SER A 607 -15.54 5.78 27.37
C SER A 607 -14.32 6.10 28.25
N GLY A 608 -14.29 5.67 29.50
CA GLY A 608 -13.10 5.83 30.35
C GLY A 608 -12.00 4.83 30.01
N LEU A 609 -10.73 5.20 30.24
CA LEU A 609 -9.62 4.24 30.24
C LEU A 609 -9.72 3.37 31.51
N PRO A 610 -9.89 2.04 31.40
CA PRO A 610 -9.94 1.17 32.57
C PRO A 610 -8.60 1.14 33.30
N SER A 611 -8.62 1.03 34.63
CA SER A 611 -7.45 0.65 35.41
C SER A 611 -7.22 -0.86 35.30
N TYR A 612 -8.24 -1.68 35.58
CA TYR A 612 -8.17 -3.11 35.33
C TYR A 612 -9.54 -3.71 35.03
N VAL A 613 -9.55 -4.91 34.47
CA VAL A 613 -10.75 -5.67 34.13
C VAL A 613 -10.63 -7.07 34.72
N THR A 614 -11.61 -7.50 35.52
CA THR A 614 -11.73 -8.89 35.96
C THR A 614 -12.89 -9.56 35.26
N THR A 615 -12.65 -10.74 34.71
CA THR A 615 -13.60 -11.43 33.85
C THR A 615 -13.80 -12.85 34.33
N THR A 616 -15.05 -13.28 34.43
CA THR A 616 -15.44 -14.64 34.75
C THR A 616 -16.25 -15.25 33.61
N VAL A 617 -16.19 -16.57 33.51
CA VAL A 617 -17.04 -17.33 32.59
C VAL A 617 -18.45 -17.39 33.19
N VAL A 618 -19.45 -17.00 32.41
CA VAL A 618 -20.87 -17.05 32.80
C VAL A 618 -21.68 -17.79 31.76
N ALA A 619 -22.91 -18.19 32.11
CA ALA A 619 -23.83 -18.66 31.09
C ALA A 619 -24.23 -17.49 30.16
N VAL A 620 -24.48 -17.82 28.89
CA VAL A 620 -24.72 -16.86 27.79
C VAL A 620 -25.72 -15.73 28.11
N ASP A 621 -26.79 -16.04 28.85
CA ASP A 621 -27.86 -15.08 29.15
C ASP A 621 -27.71 -14.38 30.51
N LEU A 622 -26.65 -14.67 31.28
CA LEU A 622 -26.46 -14.12 32.63
C LEU A 622 -25.72 -12.77 32.64
N CYS A 623 -25.13 -12.34 31.52
CA CYS A 623 -24.41 -11.08 31.46
C CYS A 623 -25.33 -9.94 31.00
N SER A 624 -25.43 -8.88 31.81
CA SER A 624 -26.12 -7.62 31.45
C SER A 624 -25.14 -6.46 31.54
N PRO A 625 -24.84 -5.76 30.43
CA PRO A 625 -23.89 -4.65 30.45
C PRO A 625 -24.49 -3.44 31.17
N THR A 626 -23.67 -2.72 31.94
CA THR A 626 -24.09 -1.51 32.65
C THR A 626 -23.69 -0.26 31.88
N THR A 627 -24.58 0.72 31.75
CA THR A 627 -24.26 2.01 31.12
C THR A 627 -23.64 3.03 32.10
N THR A 628 -23.87 2.86 33.40
CA THR A 628 -23.41 3.74 34.48
C THR A 628 -22.55 2.97 35.46
N CYS A 629 -21.45 3.57 35.91
CA CYS A 629 -20.53 2.91 36.83
C CYS A 629 -21.02 3.08 38.27
N THR A 630 -20.84 2.03 39.07
CA THR A 630 -21.25 1.98 40.47
C THR A 630 -20.03 2.09 41.39
N GLY A 631 -20.14 2.84 42.48
CA GLY A 631 -19.09 3.02 43.47
C GLY A 631 -19.29 4.32 44.26
N GLN A 632 -18.90 4.33 45.54
CA GLN A 632 -18.88 5.57 46.37
C GLN A 632 -17.50 6.25 46.35
N ALA A 633 -16.46 5.53 45.93
CA ALA A 633 -15.09 6.00 45.77
C ALA A 633 -14.35 5.08 44.77
N ALA A 634 -13.23 5.55 44.22
CA ALA A 634 -12.40 4.75 43.32
C ALA A 634 -11.88 3.45 44.00
N PRO A 635 -11.95 2.29 43.33
CA PRO A 635 -12.35 2.13 41.92
C PRO A 635 -13.87 2.07 41.70
N TYR A 636 -14.36 2.80 40.68
CA TYR A 636 -15.73 2.69 40.16
C TYR A 636 -15.80 1.53 39.17
N SER A 637 -16.88 0.75 39.17
CA SER A 637 -16.99 -0.45 38.34
C SER A 637 -18.21 -0.46 37.43
N GLY A 638 -18.09 -1.12 36.28
CA GLY A 638 -19.18 -1.47 35.38
C GLY A 638 -19.06 -2.90 34.87
N THR A 639 -20.14 -3.42 34.30
CA THR A 639 -20.18 -4.73 33.64
C THR A 639 -20.16 -4.57 32.13
N SER A 640 -19.27 -5.30 31.46
CA SER A 640 -19.24 -5.51 30.01
C SER A 640 -19.40 -6.99 29.69
N CYS A 641 -20.06 -7.28 28.58
CA CYS A 641 -20.37 -8.65 28.16
C CYS A 641 -19.63 -8.96 26.86
N SER A 642 -18.82 -10.01 26.89
CA SER A 642 -18.01 -10.45 25.74
C SER A 642 -18.02 -11.97 25.65
N SER A 643 -17.19 -12.52 24.78
CA SER A 643 -16.93 -13.96 24.69
C SER A 643 -15.44 -14.20 24.51
N THR A 644 -14.98 -15.44 24.73
CA THR A 644 -13.58 -15.80 24.44
C THR A 644 -13.19 -15.59 22.98
N LEU A 645 -14.16 -15.45 22.07
CA LEU A 645 -13.92 -15.15 20.66
C LEU A 645 -13.61 -13.65 20.42
N THR A 646 -14.22 -12.75 21.19
CA THR A 646 -14.12 -11.28 20.99
C THR A 646 -13.28 -10.56 22.04
N TYR A 647 -12.94 -11.24 23.14
CA TYR A 647 -12.32 -10.61 24.32
C TYR A 647 -11.07 -9.78 24.01
N MET A 648 -10.19 -10.28 23.13
CA MET A 648 -8.97 -9.56 22.77
C MET A 648 -9.26 -8.24 22.05
N ASP A 649 -10.21 -8.25 21.11
CA ASP A 649 -10.63 -7.06 20.38
C ASP A 649 -11.36 -6.08 21.30
N ASP A 650 -12.18 -6.59 22.21
CA ASP A 650 -12.88 -5.80 23.21
C ASP A 650 -11.89 -5.09 24.16
N MET A 651 -10.81 -5.77 24.58
CA MET A 651 -9.75 -5.16 25.39
C MET A 651 -8.89 -4.17 24.59
N ALA A 652 -8.57 -4.47 23.33
CA ALA A 652 -7.86 -3.54 22.46
C ALA A 652 -8.65 -2.23 22.28
N ALA A 653 -9.97 -2.33 22.10
CA ALA A 653 -10.86 -1.17 22.03
C ALA A 653 -10.94 -0.41 23.37
N ALA A 654 -11.02 -1.12 24.50
CA ALA A 654 -11.14 -0.50 25.82
C ALA A 654 -9.88 0.25 26.26
N PHE A 655 -8.69 -0.30 26.00
CA PHE A 655 -7.41 0.31 26.39
C PHE A 655 -6.81 1.22 25.30
N GLY A 656 -7.24 1.07 24.04
CA GLY A 656 -6.74 1.85 22.91
C GLY A 656 -5.23 1.70 22.73
N SER A 657 -4.51 2.83 22.65
CA SER A 657 -3.05 2.84 22.54
C SER A 657 -2.32 2.60 23.86
N ASN A 658 -3.03 2.49 24.99
CA ASN A 658 -2.40 2.31 26.29
C ASN A 658 -1.90 0.86 26.47
N PRO A 659 -0.76 0.65 27.15
CA PRO A 659 -0.22 -0.69 27.40
C PRO A 659 -1.11 -1.47 28.36
N TYR A 660 -1.42 -2.72 28.04
CA TYR A 660 -2.17 -3.61 28.92
C TYR A 660 -1.63 -5.04 28.86
N VAL A 661 -1.87 -5.79 29.94
CA VAL A 661 -1.48 -7.19 30.10
C VAL A 661 -2.71 -8.01 30.49
N ILE A 662 -3.07 -8.99 29.67
CA ILE A 662 -4.12 -9.97 29.90
C ILE A 662 -3.49 -11.20 30.54
N VAL A 663 -4.04 -11.62 31.67
CA VAL A 663 -3.67 -12.83 32.40
C VAL A 663 -4.89 -13.75 32.42
N GLU A 664 -4.83 -14.84 31.67
CA GLU A 664 -5.80 -15.92 31.71
C GLU A 664 -5.34 -17.00 32.67
N LYS A 665 -6.21 -17.42 33.60
CA LYS A 665 -5.98 -18.54 34.51
C LYS A 665 -6.85 -19.72 34.15
N TYR A 666 -6.27 -20.90 34.13
CA TYR A 666 -6.93 -22.17 33.84
C TYR A 666 -6.97 -23.05 35.10
N THR A 667 -7.82 -24.07 35.11
CA THR A 667 -7.88 -25.05 36.20
C THR A 667 -6.50 -25.68 36.43
N ALA A 668 -5.98 -25.59 37.66
CA ALA A 668 -4.64 -26.07 38.00
C ALA A 668 -4.42 -27.53 37.60
N GLY A 669 -3.26 -27.81 37.00
CA GLY A 669 -2.87 -29.16 36.57
C GLY A 669 -3.45 -29.62 35.22
N GLN A 670 -4.31 -28.82 34.57
CA GLN A 670 -4.86 -29.11 33.26
C GLN A 670 -4.16 -28.34 32.14
N THR A 671 -4.35 -28.78 30.89
CA THR A 671 -3.91 -28.01 29.72
C THR A 671 -4.73 -26.71 29.60
N CYS A 672 -4.13 -25.62 29.09
CA CYS A 672 -4.85 -24.36 28.84
C CYS A 672 -5.81 -24.45 27.62
N ALA A 673 -6.68 -25.45 27.63
CA ALA A 673 -7.82 -25.56 26.73
C ALA A 673 -8.91 -24.59 27.18
N ALA A 674 -9.67 -24.04 26.22
CA ALA A 674 -10.73 -23.06 26.51
C ALA A 674 -11.72 -23.56 27.58
N ALA A 675 -12.06 -24.85 27.58
CA ALA A 675 -12.96 -25.46 28.57
C ALA A 675 -12.43 -25.44 30.02
N GLN A 676 -11.14 -25.18 30.24
CA GLN A 676 -10.52 -25.08 31.55
C GLN A 676 -10.29 -23.62 31.99
N LEU A 677 -10.71 -22.64 31.18
CA LEU A 677 -10.54 -21.23 31.51
C LEU A 677 -11.41 -20.87 32.73
N SER A 678 -10.77 -20.43 33.80
CA SER A 678 -11.42 -20.14 35.08
C SER A 678 -11.67 -18.64 35.29
N SER A 679 -10.72 -17.80 34.91
CA SER A 679 -10.83 -16.34 35.01
C SER A 679 -9.85 -15.65 34.07
N ILE A 680 -10.15 -14.40 33.71
CA ILE A 680 -9.24 -13.53 32.98
C ILE A 680 -9.10 -12.22 33.76
N THR A 681 -7.90 -11.69 33.89
CA THR A 681 -7.67 -10.35 34.42
C THR A 681 -6.84 -9.53 33.45
N THR A 682 -7.33 -8.38 33.03
CA THR A 682 -6.60 -7.43 32.18
C THR A 682 -6.14 -6.26 33.04
N TYR A 683 -4.83 -6.00 33.08
CA TYR A 683 -4.21 -4.94 33.85
C TYR A 683 -3.74 -3.82 32.93
N LEU A 684 -4.03 -2.55 33.27
CA LEU A 684 -3.32 -1.41 32.67
C LEU A 684 -1.83 -1.52 33.05
N ALA A 685 -0.98 -1.66 32.05
CA ALA A 685 0.45 -1.93 32.19
C ALA A 685 1.30 -0.68 31.96
N ASP A 686 0.85 0.45 32.53
CA ASP A 686 1.60 1.71 32.47
C ASP A 686 2.71 1.76 33.53
N GLY A 687 2.78 0.84 34.49
CA GLY A 687 3.78 0.85 35.57
C GLY A 687 3.42 1.76 36.76
N LYS A 688 2.28 2.46 36.72
CA LYS A 688 1.74 3.19 37.88
C LYS A 688 1.09 2.22 38.86
N CYS A 689 0.87 2.73 40.07
CA CYS A 689 0.09 2.04 41.07
C CYS A 689 -1.39 2.24 40.78
N HIS A 690 -2.13 1.16 40.57
CA HIS A 690 -3.58 1.17 40.35
C HIS A 690 -4.26 0.34 41.43
N LYS A 691 -5.42 0.78 41.92
CA LYS A 691 -6.15 0.08 42.97
C LYS A 691 -6.93 -1.06 42.36
N THR A 692 -6.86 -2.23 43.00
CA THR A 692 -7.80 -3.33 42.75
C THR A 692 -8.95 -3.33 43.76
N SER A 693 -8.79 -2.61 44.87
CA SER A 693 -9.83 -2.37 45.87
C SER A 693 -9.44 -1.18 46.77
N SER A 694 -10.23 -0.89 47.79
CA SER A 694 -9.86 0.11 48.82
C SER A 694 -8.62 -0.25 49.63
N SER A 695 -8.15 -1.51 49.58
CA SER A 695 -7.04 -2.01 50.39
C SER A 695 -5.98 -2.78 49.60
N ALA A 696 -6.09 -2.89 48.28
CA ALA A 696 -5.14 -3.61 47.46
C ALA A 696 -4.86 -2.85 46.15
N SER A 697 -3.67 -3.05 45.61
CA SER A 697 -3.22 -2.37 44.40
C SER A 697 -2.30 -3.26 43.57
N TYR A 698 -1.94 -2.80 42.38
CA TYR A 698 -0.99 -3.50 41.53
C TYR A 698 -0.14 -2.51 40.72
N ARG A 699 1.01 -2.99 40.23
CA ARG A 699 1.78 -2.37 39.15
C ARG A 699 2.00 -3.40 38.06
N ALA A 700 1.72 -3.04 36.82
CA ALA A 700 2.02 -3.91 35.68
C ALA A 700 2.90 -3.17 34.66
N THR A 701 3.83 -3.89 34.03
CA THR A 701 4.65 -3.36 32.94
C THR A 701 4.72 -4.36 31.79
N ARG A 702 4.94 -3.86 30.58
CA ARG A 702 5.09 -4.62 29.35
C ARG A 702 6.19 -3.99 28.49
N LYS A 703 7.20 -4.76 28.13
CA LYS A 703 8.34 -4.31 27.31
C LYS A 703 8.09 -4.57 25.83
N ALA A 704 8.94 -3.98 24.98
CA ALA A 704 8.86 -4.12 23.52
C ALA A 704 9.12 -5.54 23.01
N ASP A 705 9.84 -6.36 23.78
CA ASP A 705 10.08 -7.77 23.51
C ASP A 705 8.90 -8.68 23.94
N ASN A 706 7.75 -8.09 24.27
CA ASN A 706 6.56 -8.76 24.81
C ASN A 706 6.72 -9.37 26.20
N SER A 707 7.85 -9.21 26.89
CA SER A 707 7.96 -9.57 28.30
C SER A 707 7.08 -8.66 29.16
N ALA A 708 6.49 -9.21 30.21
CA ALA A 708 5.56 -8.49 31.07
C ALA A 708 5.76 -8.84 32.55
N THR A 709 5.41 -7.91 33.42
CA THR A 709 5.35 -8.14 34.87
C THR A 709 4.05 -7.63 35.44
N VAL A 710 3.51 -8.33 36.44
CA VAL A 710 2.39 -7.87 37.26
C VAL A 710 2.77 -8.09 38.72
N GLN A 711 2.94 -7.00 39.45
CA GLN A 711 3.23 -6.99 40.89
C GLN A 711 1.96 -6.58 41.64
N PRO A 712 1.26 -7.51 42.29
CA PRO A 712 0.19 -7.18 43.22
C PRO A 712 0.76 -6.68 44.55
N TYR A 713 -0.01 -5.87 45.26
CA TYR A 713 0.28 -5.31 46.58
C TYR A 713 -0.93 -5.48 47.51
N THR A 714 -0.65 -5.72 48.79
CA THR A 714 -1.67 -5.92 49.84
C THR A 714 -2.14 -4.64 50.51
N ASP A 715 -1.68 -3.48 50.03
CA ASP A 715 -2.15 -2.15 50.39
C ASP A 715 -2.56 -1.36 49.13
N ALA A 716 -3.24 -0.22 49.31
CA ALA A 716 -3.76 0.60 48.20
C ALA A 716 -2.74 1.60 47.59
N VAL A 717 -1.49 1.63 48.08
CA VAL A 717 -0.46 2.60 47.69
C VAL A 717 0.80 1.96 47.09
N CYS A 718 0.74 0.65 46.82
CA CYS A 718 1.83 -0.16 46.32
C CYS A 718 3.09 -0.15 47.21
N GLY A 719 2.91 -0.24 48.54
CA GLY A 719 4.02 -0.29 49.51
C GLY A 719 4.51 -1.71 49.83
N THR A 720 3.59 -2.66 49.98
CA THR A 720 3.80 -4.01 50.51
C THR A 720 3.57 -5.03 49.41
N SER A 721 4.67 -5.51 48.83
CA SER A 721 4.64 -6.40 47.66
C SER A 721 4.12 -7.79 47.99
N GLY A 722 3.22 -8.31 47.15
CA GLY A 722 2.88 -9.73 47.05
C GLY A 722 3.80 -10.51 46.11
N ALA A 723 3.35 -11.68 45.64
CA ALA A 723 4.12 -12.50 44.68
C ALA A 723 4.12 -11.87 43.27
N LEU A 724 5.32 -11.68 42.71
CA LEU A 724 5.54 -11.11 41.37
C LEU A 724 5.20 -12.13 40.28
N LEU A 725 4.31 -11.77 39.35
CA LEU A 725 4.12 -12.50 38.09
C LEU A 725 5.10 -11.93 37.04
N THR A 726 5.88 -12.80 36.40
CA THR A 726 6.82 -12.43 35.32
C THR A 726 6.60 -13.32 34.11
N VAL A 727 6.66 -12.72 32.92
CA VAL A 727 6.48 -13.37 31.62
C VAL A 727 7.71 -13.11 30.79
N SER A 728 8.34 -14.17 30.27
CA SER A 728 9.49 -14.03 29.39
C SER A 728 9.07 -13.52 28.00
N ALA A 729 10.01 -12.96 27.24
CA ALA A 729 9.76 -12.53 25.86
C ALA A 729 9.28 -13.68 24.95
N ALA A 730 9.79 -14.89 25.18
CA ALA A 730 9.40 -16.09 24.43
C ALA A 730 7.96 -16.50 24.72
N ASP A 731 7.56 -16.49 26.00
CA ASP A 731 6.20 -16.86 26.43
C ASP A 731 5.17 -15.82 25.97
N GLY A 732 5.51 -14.53 26.06
CA GLY A 732 4.65 -13.43 25.61
C GLY A 732 4.47 -13.36 24.09
N THR A 733 5.39 -13.93 23.31
CA THR A 733 5.28 -14.01 21.84
C THR A 733 4.50 -15.24 21.39
N SER A 734 4.63 -16.35 22.11
CA SER A 734 3.97 -17.63 21.78
C SER A 734 2.57 -17.78 22.38
N ASN A 735 2.14 -16.84 23.25
CA ASN A 735 0.95 -16.96 24.09
C ASN A 735 0.89 -18.32 24.81
N ALA A 736 2.07 -18.83 25.19
CA ALA A 736 2.22 -20.19 25.71
C ALA A 736 1.53 -20.33 27.07
N CYS A 737 0.97 -21.52 27.28
CA CYS A 737 0.44 -21.95 28.56
C CYS A 737 1.59 -22.37 29.47
N THR A 738 1.87 -21.60 30.50
CA THR A 738 2.89 -21.94 31.50
C THR A 738 2.20 -22.23 32.83
N SER A 739 2.24 -23.49 33.25
CA SER A 739 1.74 -23.95 34.56
C SER A 739 0.36 -23.40 34.91
N ASP A 740 -0.63 -23.56 34.00
CA ASP A 740 -2.03 -23.10 34.10
C ASP A 740 -2.34 -21.63 33.74
N THR A 741 -1.35 -20.83 33.36
CA THR A 741 -1.55 -19.41 33.09
C THR A 741 -1.08 -19.05 31.67
N LYS A 742 -1.87 -18.23 30.96
CA LYS A 742 -1.43 -17.53 29.74
C LYS A 742 -1.37 -16.04 30.00
N VAL A 743 -0.30 -15.40 29.55
CA VAL A 743 -0.15 -13.96 29.68
C VAL A 743 0.27 -13.35 28.36
N TYR A 744 -0.48 -12.35 27.92
CA TYR A 744 -0.27 -11.64 26.67
C TYR A 744 -0.80 -10.20 26.79
N GLY A 745 -0.73 -9.39 25.74
CA GLY A 745 -1.19 -8.00 25.81
C GLY A 745 -0.72 -7.18 24.62
N ALA A 746 -0.93 -5.87 24.67
CA ALA A 746 -0.52 -4.96 23.60
C ALA A 746 0.18 -3.72 24.15
N SER A 747 0.88 -3.02 23.24
CA SER A 747 1.63 -1.79 23.50
C SER A 747 2.76 -1.94 24.52
N THR A 748 3.55 -0.88 24.71
CA THR A 748 4.73 -0.86 25.59
C THR A 748 4.56 0.16 26.70
N THR A 749 5.03 -0.18 27.90
CA THR A 749 5.04 0.74 29.03
C THR A 749 5.89 1.98 28.68
N PRO A 750 5.35 3.20 28.81
CA PRO A 750 6.11 4.41 28.52
C PRO A 750 7.21 4.64 29.55
N LEU A 751 8.26 5.36 29.17
CA LEU A 751 9.23 5.88 30.14
C LEU A 751 8.62 7.08 30.85
N TYR A 752 8.91 7.19 32.14
CA TYR A 752 8.45 8.29 32.96
C TYR A 752 9.48 9.39 33.06
N LEU A 753 8.99 10.62 33.00
CA LEU A 753 9.80 11.80 32.81
C LEU A 753 9.57 12.76 33.96
N THR A 754 10.66 13.12 34.64
CA THR A 754 10.68 14.16 35.67
C THR A 754 11.31 15.40 35.08
N SER A 755 10.56 16.49 35.02
CA SER A 755 10.97 17.75 34.41
C SER A 755 11.20 18.81 35.49
N THR A 756 12.38 19.44 35.48
CA THR A 756 12.63 20.72 36.16
C THR A 756 12.26 21.84 35.19
N VAL A 757 11.24 22.61 35.57
CA VAL A 757 10.70 23.73 34.80
C VAL A 757 11.21 25.03 35.42
N SER A 758 11.93 25.82 34.64
CA SER A 758 12.51 27.10 35.04
C SER A 758 11.70 28.28 34.48
N TYR A 759 11.59 29.33 35.29
CA TYR A 759 10.83 30.55 34.99
C TYR A 759 11.68 31.79 35.29
N ASP A 760 11.59 32.80 34.43
CA ASP A 760 12.34 34.04 34.63
C ASP A 760 11.70 34.99 35.65
N THR A 761 10.40 34.83 35.91
CA THR A 761 9.63 35.66 36.84
C THR A 761 8.90 34.80 37.85
N ASN A 762 8.76 35.30 39.08
CA ASN A 762 8.00 34.61 40.13
C ASN A 762 6.54 35.01 40.06
N ALA A 763 5.72 34.15 39.45
CA ALA A 763 4.26 34.32 39.46
C ALA A 763 3.58 33.65 40.69
N ASN A 764 4.35 33.22 41.69
CA ASN A 764 3.90 32.44 42.86
C ASN A 764 3.15 31.13 42.53
N SER A 765 3.09 30.72 41.26
CA SER A 765 2.42 29.51 40.76
C SER A 765 3.25 28.88 39.65
N CYS A 766 3.58 27.60 39.82
CA CYS A 766 4.35 26.82 38.84
C CYS A 766 3.47 26.15 37.76
N LYS A 767 2.16 26.46 37.74
CA LYS A 767 1.16 25.88 36.83
C LYS A 767 0.74 26.82 35.70
N SER A 768 0.96 28.12 35.85
CA SER A 768 0.40 29.15 34.95
C SER A 768 1.43 30.11 34.34
N GLY A 769 2.70 30.04 34.73
CA GLY A 769 3.76 30.85 34.13
C GLY A 769 4.21 30.30 32.78
N LEU A 770 4.71 31.16 31.89
CA LEU A 770 5.41 30.73 30.68
C LEU A 770 6.81 30.22 31.06
N PRO A 771 7.14 28.94 30.82
CA PRO A 771 8.47 28.44 31.11
C PRO A 771 9.53 29.13 30.25
N SER A 772 10.67 29.45 30.86
CA SER A 772 11.86 29.90 30.12
C SER A 772 12.79 28.75 29.79
N TYR A 773 12.82 27.65 30.55
CA TYR A 773 13.70 26.51 30.25
C TYR A 773 13.19 25.24 30.93
N VAL A 774 13.26 24.08 30.26
CA VAL A 774 12.84 22.80 30.86
C VAL A 774 13.92 21.76 30.66
N THR A 775 14.36 21.12 31.74
CA THR A 775 15.22 19.93 31.68
C THR A 775 14.47 18.74 32.21
N THR A 776 14.53 17.63 31.48
CA THR A 776 13.76 16.43 31.76
C THR A 776 14.68 15.23 31.75
N THR A 777 14.56 14.39 32.76
CA THR A 777 15.29 13.12 32.87
C THR A 777 14.33 11.96 32.93
N VAL A 778 14.79 10.79 32.51
CA VAL A 778 14.04 9.53 32.73
C VAL A 778 14.20 9.16 34.20
N GLY A 779 13.08 9.01 34.90
CA GLY A 779 13.02 8.69 36.33
C GLY A 779 11.84 7.77 36.65
N ALA A 780 11.76 7.31 37.90
CA ALA A 780 10.61 6.52 38.34
C ALA A 780 9.41 7.43 38.63
N PHE A 781 8.25 7.19 37.98
CA PHE A 781 7.03 8.00 38.18
C PHE A 781 6.61 8.11 39.65
N ALA A 782 6.77 7.03 40.40
CA ALA A 782 6.39 6.96 41.81
C ALA A 782 7.13 7.97 42.71
N VAL A 783 8.21 8.59 42.20
CA VAL A 783 9.04 9.57 42.91
C VAL A 783 8.78 11.01 42.43
N CYS A 784 8.01 11.19 41.35
CA CYS A 784 7.76 12.51 40.79
C CYS A 784 6.52 13.16 41.42
N VAL A 785 6.72 14.25 42.17
CA VAL A 785 5.64 15.06 42.76
C VAL A 785 5.65 16.44 42.08
N PRO A 786 4.59 16.82 41.32
CA PRO A 786 4.53 18.12 40.68
C PRO A 786 4.52 19.25 41.71
N SER A 787 5.31 20.30 41.50
CA SER A 787 5.31 21.46 42.40
C SER A 787 4.14 22.38 42.06
N SER A 788 3.34 22.76 43.06
CA SER A 788 2.30 23.79 42.92
C SER A 788 2.88 25.21 42.98
N ILE A 789 4.00 25.39 43.69
CA ILE A 789 4.68 26.67 43.92
C ILE A 789 6.13 26.55 43.42
N CYS A 790 6.64 27.60 42.79
CA CYS A 790 8.03 27.65 42.36
C CYS A 790 8.97 28.01 43.50
N THR A 791 10.14 27.39 43.52
CA THR A 791 11.19 27.62 44.53
C THR A 791 12.31 28.49 43.97
N GLY A 792 13.00 29.22 44.86
CA GLY A 792 14.11 30.13 44.50
C GLY A 792 13.92 31.56 45.03
N GLN A 793 15.00 32.20 45.48
CA GLN A 793 14.98 33.60 45.91
C GLN A 793 15.18 34.59 44.75
N SER A 794 15.68 34.12 43.61
CA SER A 794 15.89 34.92 42.39
C SER A 794 15.81 34.04 41.14
N SER A 795 15.59 34.66 39.98
CA SER A 795 15.51 33.97 38.69
C SER A 795 16.80 33.22 38.31
N PRO A 796 16.72 31.95 37.85
CA PRO A 796 15.47 31.27 37.48
C PRO A 796 14.74 30.63 38.69
N TYR A 797 13.43 30.82 38.77
CA TYR A 797 12.54 30.11 39.70
C TYR A 797 12.23 28.72 39.15
N THR A 798 12.26 27.68 39.96
CA THR A 798 12.13 26.29 39.48
C THR A 798 10.96 25.56 40.11
N GLY A 799 10.33 24.67 39.35
CA GLY A 799 9.37 23.69 39.84
C GLY A 799 9.51 22.34 39.16
N THR A 800 8.84 21.34 39.70
CA THR A 800 8.81 19.98 39.14
C THR A 800 7.52 19.73 38.37
N SER A 801 7.63 19.15 37.18
CA SER A 801 6.51 18.62 36.39
C SER A 801 6.76 17.15 36.07
N CYS A 802 5.69 16.36 36.01
CA CYS A 802 5.74 14.91 35.84
C CYS A 802 4.99 14.53 34.57
N SER A 803 5.67 13.86 33.65
CA SER A 803 5.11 13.43 32.36
C SER A 803 5.60 12.03 32.00
N SER A 804 5.30 11.59 30.78
CA SER A 804 5.82 10.35 30.22
C SER A 804 6.20 10.55 28.76
N THR A 805 6.91 9.60 28.16
CA THR A 805 7.18 9.60 26.72
C THR A 805 5.92 9.59 25.85
N LEU A 806 4.75 9.30 26.43
CA LEU A 806 3.45 9.34 25.75
C LEU A 806 2.80 10.74 25.78
N SER A 807 3.01 11.53 26.85
CA SER A 807 2.29 12.80 27.07
C SER A 807 3.16 14.07 26.94
N TYR A 808 4.48 13.97 27.14
CA TYR A 808 5.30 15.15 27.38
C TYR A 808 5.30 16.17 26.22
N LYS A 809 5.08 15.73 24.97
CA LYS A 809 4.99 16.64 23.83
C LYS A 809 3.77 17.57 23.94
N ASP A 810 2.63 17.00 24.33
CA ASP A 810 1.40 17.74 24.54
C ASP A 810 1.52 18.61 25.79
N ASP A 811 2.15 18.09 26.84
CA ASP A 811 2.45 18.84 28.06
C ASP A 811 3.33 20.07 27.75
N MET A 812 4.36 19.93 26.91
CA MET A 812 5.20 21.06 26.46
C MET A 812 4.42 22.02 25.56
N ALA A 813 3.63 21.52 24.61
CA ALA A 813 2.80 22.38 23.76
C ALA A 813 1.82 23.22 24.57
N ALA A 814 1.20 22.63 25.60
CA ALA A 814 0.31 23.32 26.52
C ALA A 814 1.07 24.35 27.39
N ALA A 815 2.25 23.99 27.90
CA ALA A 815 3.03 24.86 28.79
C ALA A 815 3.57 26.11 28.07
N PHE A 816 4.03 25.98 26.82
CA PHE A 816 4.55 27.09 26.04
C PHE A 816 3.45 27.84 25.26
N GLY A 817 2.31 27.20 25.00
CA GLY A 817 1.17 27.79 24.30
C GLY A 817 1.56 28.32 22.92
N PRO A 818 1.21 29.57 22.56
CA PRO A 818 1.55 30.15 21.26
C PRO A 818 3.02 30.59 21.13
N ASN A 819 3.81 30.50 22.21
CA ASN A 819 5.20 30.99 22.21
C ASN A 819 6.12 29.98 21.51
N PRO A 820 7.14 30.45 20.78
CA PRO A 820 8.05 29.57 20.07
C PRO A 820 8.94 28.78 21.04
N TYR A 821 9.10 27.48 20.81
CA TYR A 821 9.99 26.64 21.61
C TYR A 821 10.68 25.56 20.77
N VAL A 822 11.80 25.04 21.28
CA VAL A 822 12.59 23.96 20.66
C VAL A 822 12.85 22.87 21.70
N ILE A 823 12.44 21.64 21.39
CA ILE A 823 12.69 20.42 22.15
C ILE A 823 13.88 19.69 21.55
N VAL A 824 14.85 19.35 22.40
CA VAL A 824 16.02 18.52 22.08
C VAL A 824 15.94 17.26 22.92
N GLN A 825 15.68 16.12 22.29
CA GLN A 825 15.79 14.81 22.91
C GLN A 825 17.20 14.26 22.69
N LYS A 826 17.80 13.73 23.76
CA LYS A 826 19.09 13.05 23.72
C LYS A 826 18.92 11.58 24.08
N TYR A 827 19.59 10.71 23.34
CA TYR A 827 19.58 9.27 23.52
C TYR A 827 20.96 8.77 23.92
N ASN A 828 21.06 7.55 24.46
CA ASN A 828 22.34 6.90 24.73
C ASN A 828 23.09 6.62 23.41
N SER A 829 24.41 6.81 23.43
CA SER A 829 25.27 6.74 22.23
C SER A 829 25.19 5.38 21.53
N GLY A 830 24.97 5.37 20.21
CA GLY A 830 25.08 4.18 19.35
C GLY A 830 23.80 3.34 19.20
N GLN A 831 22.64 3.85 19.65
CA GLN A 831 21.39 3.07 19.80
C GLN A 831 20.20 3.58 18.95
N SER A 832 20.44 4.23 17.81
CA SER A 832 19.40 4.58 16.79
C SER A 832 18.17 5.34 17.33
N CYS A 833 18.33 6.19 18.35
CA CYS A 833 17.24 6.91 19.03
C CYS A 833 16.00 6.05 19.37
N ALA A 834 16.21 4.80 19.79
CA ALA A 834 15.15 3.94 20.30
C ALA A 834 14.49 4.57 21.53
N ALA A 835 13.16 4.46 21.66
CA ALA A 835 12.41 5.11 22.74
C ALA A 835 12.89 4.70 24.15
N ALA A 836 13.32 3.44 24.31
CA ALA A 836 13.86 2.91 25.57
C ALA A 836 15.22 3.52 25.96
N GLU A 837 15.93 4.13 25.02
CA GLU A 837 17.28 4.69 25.20
C GLU A 837 17.28 6.21 25.36
N LEU A 838 16.10 6.81 25.57
CA LEU A 838 15.98 8.23 25.86
C LEU A 838 16.70 8.53 27.18
N SER A 839 17.70 9.41 27.14
CA SER A 839 18.50 9.76 28.33
C SER A 839 18.04 11.06 28.97
N SER A 840 17.71 12.07 28.14
CA SER A 840 17.22 13.37 28.61
C SER A 840 16.44 14.11 27.53
N VAL A 841 15.60 15.06 27.94
CA VAL A 841 14.90 16.00 27.06
C VAL A 841 15.12 17.40 27.59
N THR A 842 15.50 18.33 26.72
CA THR A 842 15.66 19.75 27.05
C THR A 842 14.76 20.59 26.16
N THR A 843 13.98 21.48 26.74
CA THR A 843 13.11 22.41 26.00
C THR A 843 13.56 23.84 26.24
N TYR A 844 13.76 24.59 25.16
CA TYR A 844 14.20 25.98 25.14
C TYR A 844 13.05 26.87 24.65
N LEU A 845 12.76 27.97 25.36
CA LEU A 845 11.98 29.09 24.85
C LEU A 845 12.78 29.75 23.73
N ALA A 846 12.24 29.72 22.51
CA ALA A 846 12.92 30.17 21.30
C ALA A 846 12.45 31.57 20.87
N ASP A 847 12.34 32.48 21.83
CA ASP A 847 11.87 33.84 21.60
C ASP A 847 13.00 34.82 21.25
N GLY A 848 14.27 34.39 21.19
CA GLY A 848 15.43 35.23 20.89
C GLY A 848 15.98 36.07 22.05
N LYS A 849 15.36 36.04 23.23
CA LYS A 849 15.84 36.72 24.43
C LYS A 849 16.90 35.88 25.16
N CYS A 850 17.59 36.54 26.08
CA CYS A 850 18.52 35.87 26.98
C CYS A 850 17.76 35.28 28.17
N HIS A 851 17.85 33.97 28.33
CA HIS A 851 17.22 33.25 29.43
C HIS A 851 18.29 32.55 30.27
N LYS A 852 18.10 32.51 31.58
CA LYS A 852 18.99 31.79 32.48
C LYS A 852 18.68 30.30 32.47
N THR A 853 19.70 29.45 32.32
CA THR A 853 19.54 28.02 32.58
C THR A 853 19.74 27.71 34.07
N ASP A 854 20.59 28.50 34.74
CA ASP A 854 20.86 28.49 36.17
C ASP A 854 21.36 29.88 36.63
N THR A 855 21.91 30.02 37.83
CA THR A 855 22.40 31.31 38.35
C THR A 855 23.67 31.83 37.67
N ALA A 856 24.40 30.98 36.95
CA ALA A 856 25.69 31.28 36.34
C ALA A 856 25.68 31.19 34.81
N LYS A 857 24.73 30.47 34.20
CA LYS A 857 24.68 30.21 32.75
C LYS A 857 23.38 30.69 32.13
N SER A 858 23.44 30.96 30.83
CA SER A 858 22.30 31.46 30.06
C SER A 858 22.30 30.91 28.65
N TYR A 859 21.21 31.16 27.93
CA TYR A 859 21.05 30.77 26.55
C TYR A 859 20.19 31.76 25.77
N ARG A 860 20.32 31.74 24.44
CA ARG A 860 19.39 32.34 23.48
C ARG A 860 18.98 31.29 22.47
N ALA A 861 17.70 31.11 22.23
CA ALA A 861 17.22 30.23 21.17
C ALA A 861 16.35 31.00 20.17
N THR A 862 16.48 30.67 18.89
CA THR A 862 15.64 31.20 17.80
C THR A 862 15.15 30.06 16.92
N ARG A 863 13.95 30.20 16.34
CA ARG A 863 13.28 29.25 15.46
C ARG A 863 12.65 30.00 14.28
N LYS A 864 12.98 29.58 13.06
CA LYS A 864 12.51 30.17 11.80
C LYS A 864 11.24 29.47 11.31
N ALA A 865 10.57 30.08 10.32
CA ALA A 865 9.35 29.56 9.71
C ALA A 865 9.57 28.25 8.92
N ASP A 866 10.79 27.98 8.46
CA ASP A 866 11.19 26.72 7.82
C ASP A 866 11.51 25.59 8.83
N ASN A 867 11.17 25.78 10.11
CA ASN A 867 11.46 24.91 11.24
C ASN A 867 12.94 24.76 11.60
N SER A 868 13.86 25.46 10.93
CA SER A 868 15.26 25.54 11.39
C SER A 868 15.34 26.34 12.69
N ALA A 869 16.31 26.01 13.53
CA ALA A 869 16.51 26.67 14.82
C ALA A 869 17.99 26.87 15.12
N THR A 870 18.28 27.75 16.07
CA THR A 870 19.62 27.97 16.60
C THR A 870 19.53 28.13 18.09
N ILE A 871 20.25 27.29 18.83
CA ILE A 871 20.36 27.36 20.29
C ILE A 871 21.79 27.80 20.60
N LYS A 872 21.95 28.94 21.27
CA LYS A 872 23.23 29.46 21.74
C LYS A 872 23.27 29.37 23.25
N THR A 873 24.24 28.68 23.81
CA THR A 873 24.46 28.62 25.26
C THR A 873 25.68 29.43 25.64
N TYR A 874 25.67 30.01 26.84
CA TYR A 874 26.70 30.90 27.36
C TYR A 874 27.16 30.45 28.73
N THR A 875 28.42 30.73 29.06
CA THR A 875 29.01 30.38 30.37
C THR A 875 28.71 31.41 31.46
N ASP A 876 28.10 32.54 31.11
CA ASP A 876 27.58 33.55 32.05
C ASP A 876 26.04 33.63 32.01
N ALA A 877 25.44 34.37 32.96
CA ALA A 877 23.99 34.51 33.12
C ALA A 877 23.36 35.64 32.28
N VAL A 878 24.13 36.33 31.43
CA VAL A 878 23.71 37.54 30.69
C VAL A 878 23.91 37.44 29.17
N CYS A 879 24.22 36.24 28.69
CA CYS A 879 24.50 35.93 27.29
C CYS A 879 25.64 36.75 26.68
N GLY A 880 26.74 36.93 27.43
CA GLY A 880 27.89 37.76 27.03
C GLY A 880 29.14 36.99 26.57
N THR A 881 29.46 35.88 27.23
CA THR A 881 30.76 35.20 27.15
C THR A 881 30.62 33.67 27.01
N GLY A 882 31.62 33.04 26.37
CA GLY A 882 31.70 31.58 26.22
C GLY A 882 30.62 30.96 25.34
N GLU A 883 30.22 31.64 24.26
CA GLU A 883 29.15 31.20 23.34
C GLU A 883 29.45 29.83 22.70
N THR A 884 28.51 28.90 22.82
CA THR A 884 28.47 27.65 22.06
C THR A 884 27.19 27.59 21.22
N VAL A 885 27.32 27.34 19.91
CA VAL A 885 26.19 27.35 18.97
C VAL A 885 25.80 25.92 18.57
N THR A 886 24.54 25.57 18.79
CA THR A 886 23.91 24.34 18.30
C THR A 886 22.94 24.69 17.17
N PRO A 887 23.33 24.51 15.89
CA PRO A 887 22.43 24.71 14.77
C PRO A 887 21.48 23.53 14.58
N VAL A 888 20.25 23.81 14.16
CA VAL A 888 19.23 22.83 13.79
C VAL A 888 18.79 23.13 12.36
N SER A 889 19.04 22.21 11.44
CA SER A 889 18.62 22.38 10.04
C SER A 889 17.10 22.28 9.91
N ALA A 890 16.55 22.83 8.81
CA ALA A 890 15.13 22.70 8.49
C ALA A 890 14.69 21.22 8.38
N SER A 891 15.56 20.36 7.84
CA SER A 891 15.30 18.91 7.74
C SER A 891 15.24 18.24 9.11
N GLN A 892 16.13 18.59 10.03
CA GLN A 892 16.11 18.07 11.41
C GLN A 892 14.84 18.49 12.13
N GLY A 893 14.48 19.78 12.08
CA GLY A 893 13.29 20.33 12.74
C GLY A 893 11.95 19.87 12.17
N THR A 894 11.93 19.33 10.95
CA THR A 894 10.70 18.87 10.26
C THR A 894 10.49 17.36 10.35
N SER A 895 11.56 16.57 10.22
CA SER A 895 11.45 15.11 10.07
C SER A 895 11.28 14.36 11.40
N ASN A 896 11.49 15.02 12.55
CA ASN A 896 11.63 14.36 13.86
C ASN A 896 12.62 13.18 13.82
N ALA A 897 13.54 13.17 12.85
CA ALA A 897 14.40 12.05 12.57
C ALA A 897 15.57 12.02 13.54
N CYS A 898 16.00 10.81 13.87
CA CYS A 898 17.21 10.60 14.65
C CYS A 898 18.43 11.08 13.85
N THR A 899 19.15 12.06 14.36
CA THR A 899 20.47 12.44 13.84
C THR A 899 21.52 12.14 14.90
N SER A 900 22.38 11.16 14.64
CA SER A 900 23.26 10.52 15.63
C SER A 900 22.45 10.00 16.82
N ASP A 901 22.45 10.71 17.94
CA ASP A 901 21.75 10.34 19.18
C ASP A 901 20.77 11.45 19.62
N THR A 902 20.33 12.29 18.69
CA THR A 902 19.46 13.43 19.00
C THR A 902 18.25 13.52 18.06
N LYS A 903 17.11 13.94 18.63
CA LYS A 903 15.93 14.37 17.87
C LYS A 903 15.59 15.79 18.28
N VAL A 904 15.37 16.66 17.31
CA VAL A 904 15.06 18.07 17.56
C VAL A 904 13.80 18.46 16.81
N TYR A 905 12.87 19.10 17.51
CA TYR A 905 11.62 19.60 16.95
C TYR A 905 11.04 20.69 17.84
N GLY A 906 9.93 21.31 17.46
CA GLY A 906 9.33 22.39 18.24
C GLY A 906 8.22 23.09 17.48
N ALA A 907 7.68 24.16 18.04
CA ALA A 907 6.61 24.94 17.44
C ALA A 907 6.88 26.45 17.50
N GLY A 908 6.14 27.22 16.70
CA GLY A 908 6.20 28.68 16.66
C GLY A 908 7.41 29.25 15.90
N THR A 909 7.37 30.57 15.69
CA THR A 909 8.45 31.34 15.04
C THR A 909 8.90 32.48 15.94
N THR A 910 10.21 32.69 16.05
CA THR A 910 10.77 33.77 16.86
C THR A 910 10.26 35.13 16.37
N PRO A 911 9.73 35.98 17.26
CA PRO A 911 9.39 37.36 16.92
C PRO A 911 10.62 38.13 16.43
N LEU A 912 10.41 39.06 15.50
CA LEU A 912 11.44 40.02 15.12
C LEU A 912 11.43 41.21 16.10
N TYR A 913 12.61 41.49 16.66
CA TYR A 913 12.88 42.62 17.54
C TYR A 913 13.32 43.83 16.72
N LEU A 914 12.89 45.00 17.18
CA LEU A 914 13.05 46.26 16.49
C LEU A 914 13.79 47.25 17.38
N THR A 915 14.96 47.66 16.92
CA THR A 915 15.76 48.73 17.53
C THR A 915 15.54 50.00 16.73
N SER A 916 14.80 50.95 17.32
CA SER A 916 14.41 52.19 16.65
C SER A 916 15.25 53.36 17.14
N THR A 917 15.92 54.05 16.23
CA THR A 917 16.48 55.38 16.46
C THR A 917 15.37 56.40 16.25
N VAL A 918 14.94 57.05 17.33
CA VAL A 918 13.91 58.08 17.34
C VAL A 918 14.58 59.44 17.34
N SER A 919 14.21 60.29 16.39
CA SER A 919 14.78 61.62 16.16
C SER A 919 13.76 62.70 16.49
N TYR A 920 14.25 63.80 17.06
CA TYR A 920 13.46 64.95 17.52
C TYR A 920 14.06 66.26 17.01
N ASP A 921 13.21 67.21 16.61
CA ASP A 921 13.66 68.52 16.14
C ASP A 921 13.96 69.52 17.27
N ALA A 922 13.48 69.25 18.49
CA ALA A 922 13.70 70.08 19.67
C ALA A 922 14.25 69.25 20.83
N ASN A 923 15.16 69.83 21.62
CA ASN A 923 15.70 69.18 22.80
C ASN A 923 14.75 69.32 23.99
N THR A 924 14.20 68.21 24.46
CA THR A 924 13.42 68.15 25.72
C THR A 924 14.21 67.52 26.87
N ASN A 925 15.50 67.21 26.69
CA ASN A 925 16.39 66.45 27.59
C ASN A 925 15.91 65.04 27.99
N LEU A 926 14.68 64.65 27.60
CA LEU A 926 14.06 63.37 27.90
C LEU A 926 13.50 62.76 26.62
N CYS A 927 14.00 61.59 26.25
CA CYS A 927 13.72 60.95 24.96
C CYS A 927 12.35 60.27 24.85
N LYS A 928 11.47 60.48 25.84
CA LYS A 928 10.16 59.83 25.97
C LYS A 928 8.96 60.80 25.99
N SER A 929 9.21 62.12 25.98
CA SER A 929 8.16 63.15 26.16
C SER A 929 7.99 64.12 24.98
N GLY A 930 8.91 64.11 24.01
CA GLY A 930 8.80 64.94 22.80
C GLY A 930 8.01 64.25 21.69
N LEU A 931 7.44 65.02 20.76
CA LEU A 931 6.87 64.50 19.51
C LEU A 931 8.00 64.08 18.56
N PRO A 932 8.12 62.80 18.16
CA PRO A 932 9.14 62.38 17.21
C PRO A 932 8.98 63.08 15.86
N SER A 933 10.09 63.51 15.27
CA SER A 933 10.12 63.98 13.89
C SER A 933 10.49 62.86 12.92
N TYR A 934 11.30 61.88 13.29
CA TYR A 934 11.71 60.79 12.38
C TYR A 934 12.13 59.54 13.14
N VAL A 935 11.76 58.35 12.66
CA VAL A 935 12.14 57.08 13.30
C VAL A 935 12.74 56.14 12.27
N THR A 936 13.95 55.65 12.49
CA THR A 936 14.56 54.58 11.69
C THR A 936 14.75 53.34 12.54
N THR A 937 14.34 52.21 12.02
CA THR A 937 14.29 50.97 12.79
C THR A 937 15.08 49.87 12.10
N ALA A 938 16.05 49.33 12.82
CA ALA A 938 16.75 48.10 12.46
C ALA A 938 15.97 46.87 12.95
N VAL A 939 16.01 45.79 12.17
CA VAL A 939 15.29 44.54 12.43
C VAL A 939 16.28 43.45 12.80
N GLY A 940 16.04 42.76 13.91
CA GLY A 940 16.83 41.61 14.36
C GLY A 940 15.94 40.49 14.88
N ASN A 941 16.52 39.32 15.11
CA ASN A 941 15.85 38.15 15.70
C ASN A 941 16.27 37.90 17.16
N THR A 942 17.05 38.81 17.74
CA THR A 942 17.47 38.79 19.15
C THR A 942 17.17 40.12 19.82
N ASP A 943 16.78 40.05 21.10
CA ASP A 943 16.61 41.23 21.91
C ASP A 943 17.97 41.70 22.43
N ALA A 944 18.52 42.69 21.74
CA ALA A 944 19.77 43.38 22.07
C ALA A 944 19.55 44.88 22.32
N CYS A 945 18.28 45.30 22.44
CA CYS A 945 17.93 46.71 22.46
C CYS A 945 17.86 47.24 23.90
N THR A 946 18.58 48.33 24.18
CA THR A 946 18.50 49.07 25.44
C THR A 946 17.92 50.47 25.16
N PRO A 947 16.74 50.83 25.69
CA PRO A 947 16.11 52.11 25.39
C PRO A 947 16.88 53.26 26.07
N SER A 948 17.04 54.36 25.36
CA SER A 948 17.73 55.55 25.89
C SER A 948 16.80 56.31 26.84
N ILE A 949 17.31 56.67 28.02
CA ILE A 949 16.57 57.51 28.98
C ILE A 949 16.65 59.00 28.57
N ALA A 950 17.79 59.42 28.01
CA ALA A 950 18.04 60.78 27.51
C ALA A 950 18.43 60.77 26.03
N CYS A 951 18.13 61.86 25.31
CA CYS A 951 18.54 62.02 23.93
C CYS A 951 19.99 62.48 23.81
N THR A 952 20.68 62.04 22.76
CA THR A 952 22.03 62.46 22.41
C THR A 952 22.00 63.44 21.23
N GLY A 953 23.00 64.33 21.16
CA GLY A 953 23.13 65.36 20.11
C GLY A 953 23.24 66.77 20.68
N GLN A 954 24.05 67.63 20.06
CA GLN A 954 24.19 69.05 20.44
C GLN A 954 23.26 69.96 19.63
N ILE A 955 22.89 69.55 18.41
CA ILE A 955 21.97 70.24 17.50
C ILE A 955 20.98 69.23 16.90
N ALA A 956 19.79 69.69 16.52
CA ALA A 956 18.77 68.84 15.90
C ALA A 956 19.26 68.18 14.59
N PRO A 957 18.95 66.89 14.35
CA PRO A 957 18.04 66.07 15.15
C PRO A 957 18.69 65.48 16.42
N TYR A 958 17.99 65.54 17.55
CA TYR A 958 18.35 64.85 18.79
C TYR A 958 17.86 63.41 18.72
N THR A 959 18.69 62.43 19.07
CA THR A 959 18.37 61.01 18.87
C THR A 959 18.30 60.21 20.17
N GLY A 960 17.38 59.24 20.24
CA GLY A 960 17.37 58.20 21.27
C GLY A 960 17.02 56.84 20.71
N ILE A 961 17.18 55.81 21.52
CA ILE A 961 16.84 54.43 21.18
C ILE A 961 15.52 54.03 21.84
N SER A 962 14.62 53.45 21.05
CA SER A 962 13.38 52.82 21.49
C SER A 962 13.33 51.36 21.04
N CYS A 963 12.87 50.49 21.91
CA CYS A 963 12.86 49.04 21.72
C CYS A 963 11.42 48.56 21.57
N SER A 964 11.15 47.78 20.53
CA SER A 964 9.82 47.27 20.20
C SER A 964 9.93 45.92 19.49
N THR A 965 8.80 45.30 19.16
CA THR A 965 8.75 44.13 18.27
C THR A 965 7.91 44.46 17.04
N VAL A 966 8.01 43.64 15.99
CA VAL A 966 7.18 43.84 14.78
C VAL A 966 5.67 43.87 15.08
N SER A 967 5.21 43.16 16.11
CA SER A 967 3.81 43.15 16.54
C SER A 967 3.41 44.38 17.36
N SER A 968 4.28 44.90 18.23
CA SER A 968 3.98 46.09 19.04
C SER A 968 4.17 47.41 18.29
N TYR A 969 5.07 47.44 17.29
CA TYR A 969 5.55 48.66 16.64
C TYR A 969 4.45 49.64 16.20
N LYS A 970 3.35 49.12 15.63
CA LYS A 970 2.25 49.98 15.16
C LYS A 970 1.58 50.72 16.32
N ALA A 971 1.36 50.03 17.44
CA ALA A 971 0.79 50.62 18.65
C ALA A 971 1.79 51.58 19.31
N ASP A 972 3.07 51.19 19.35
CA ASP A 972 4.14 52.02 19.90
C ASP A 972 4.26 53.36 19.15
N MET A 973 4.21 53.33 17.80
CA MET A 973 4.20 54.54 16.98
C MET A 973 2.90 55.35 17.15
N ALA A 974 1.74 54.69 17.27
CA ALA A 974 0.48 55.41 17.54
C ALA A 974 0.53 56.16 18.87
N ALA A 975 1.13 55.55 19.90
CA ALA A 975 1.34 56.21 21.20
C ALA A 975 2.37 57.34 21.11
N ALA A 976 3.49 57.13 20.40
CA ALA A 976 4.56 58.12 20.29
C ALA A 976 4.17 59.38 19.51
N PHE A 977 3.40 59.23 18.43
CA PHE A 977 2.94 60.37 17.61
C PHE A 977 1.61 60.94 18.09
N GLY A 978 0.83 60.20 18.89
CA GLY A 978 -0.46 60.63 19.41
C GLY A 978 -1.44 60.97 18.29
N SER A 979 -2.06 62.15 18.37
CA SER A 979 -2.99 62.67 17.35
C SER A 979 -2.30 63.26 16.12
N ASN A 980 -0.96 63.36 16.10
CA ASN A 980 -0.24 63.96 14.98
C ASN A 980 -0.19 62.99 13.78
N PRO A 981 -0.24 63.51 12.54
CA PRO A 981 -0.16 62.68 11.35
C PRO A 981 1.23 62.04 11.20
N TYR A 982 1.29 60.74 10.91
CA TYR A 982 2.55 60.04 10.65
C TYR A 982 2.39 58.94 9.61
N LEU A 983 3.50 58.53 8.99
CA LEU A 983 3.59 57.47 7.98
C LEU A 983 4.68 56.46 8.36
N ILE A 984 4.32 55.18 8.48
CA ILE A 984 5.24 54.05 8.65
C ILE A 984 5.49 53.39 7.31
N VAL A 985 6.72 53.36 6.85
CA VAL A 985 7.19 52.65 5.66
C VAL A 985 7.94 51.40 6.09
N LYS A 986 7.39 50.22 5.79
CA LYS A 986 8.06 48.92 5.98
C LYS A 986 8.66 48.47 4.65
N LYS A 987 9.96 48.21 4.64
CA LYS A 987 10.69 47.65 3.50
C LYS A 987 11.01 46.18 3.74
N TYR A 988 10.92 45.38 2.69
CA TYR A 988 11.19 43.96 2.71
C TYR A 988 12.31 43.61 1.73
N ASN A 989 12.97 42.49 1.94
CA ASN A 989 13.96 41.98 0.99
C ASN A 989 13.31 41.75 -0.39
N ALA A 990 14.04 42.07 -1.46
CA ALA A 990 13.51 42.06 -2.82
C ALA A 990 12.91 40.70 -3.21
N GLY A 991 11.70 40.72 -3.80
CA GLY A 991 11.00 39.52 -4.29
C GLY A 991 10.33 38.67 -3.22
N LYS A 992 10.26 39.12 -1.97
CA LYS A 992 9.73 38.35 -0.82
C LYS A 992 8.28 38.66 -0.47
N LYS A 993 7.58 39.47 -1.29
CA LYS A 993 6.12 39.71 -1.20
C LYS A 993 5.65 40.08 0.21
N CYS A 994 6.49 40.82 0.95
CA CYS A 994 6.25 41.21 2.33
C CYS A 994 5.98 40.10 3.35
N ALA A 995 6.65 38.95 3.20
CA ALA A 995 6.75 37.97 4.27
C ALA A 995 7.29 38.64 5.55
N ALA A 996 6.62 38.45 6.69
CA ALA A 996 6.97 39.15 7.94
C ALA A 996 8.42 38.91 8.38
N ALA A 997 8.95 37.70 8.13
CA ALA A 997 10.32 37.32 8.43
C ALA A 997 11.39 38.00 7.54
N GLU A 998 10.97 38.59 6.41
CA GLU A 998 11.84 39.22 5.40
C GLU A 998 11.82 40.75 5.49
N LEU A 999 11.31 41.28 6.62
CA LEU A 999 11.32 42.71 6.91
C LEU A 999 12.76 43.19 7.07
N SER A 1000 13.21 44.07 6.19
CA SER A 1000 14.59 44.54 6.13
C SER A 1000 14.78 45.90 6.81
N GLY A 1001 13.72 46.68 6.97
CA GLY A 1001 13.75 47.94 7.69
C GLY A 1001 12.38 48.56 7.86
N VAL A 1002 12.25 49.41 8.88
CA VAL A 1002 11.05 50.23 9.09
C VAL A 1002 11.46 51.69 9.27
N THR A 1003 10.73 52.60 8.68
CA THR A 1003 10.96 54.03 8.82
C THR A 1003 9.64 54.75 9.08
N THR A 1004 9.57 55.58 10.10
CA THR A 1004 8.36 56.37 10.42
C THR A 1004 8.64 57.86 10.28
N TYR A 1005 7.78 58.55 9.54
CA TYR A 1005 7.87 59.98 9.21
C TYR A 1005 6.72 60.74 9.87
N LEU A 1006 7.00 61.87 10.52
CA LEU A 1006 6.01 62.88 10.86
C LEU A 1006 5.48 63.51 9.56
N ALA A 1007 4.16 63.47 9.38
CA ALA A 1007 3.50 63.87 8.13
C ALA A 1007 2.71 65.17 8.30
N ASP A 1008 3.32 66.19 8.93
CA ASP A 1008 2.69 67.48 9.20
C ASP A 1008 2.87 68.51 8.06
N GLY A 1009 3.56 68.12 6.98
CA GLY A 1009 3.85 68.95 5.80
C GLY A 1009 5.02 69.91 5.97
N LYS A 1010 5.70 69.95 7.12
CA LYS A 1010 6.89 70.77 7.35
C LYS A 1010 8.17 70.03 7.00
N CYS A 1011 9.27 70.79 6.95
CA CYS A 1011 10.60 70.26 6.76
C CYS A 1011 11.16 69.74 8.08
N HIS A 1012 11.62 68.49 8.09
CA HIS A 1012 12.22 67.79 9.23
C HIS A 1012 13.58 67.23 8.84
N LYS A 1013 14.56 67.28 9.75
CA LYS A 1013 15.90 66.75 9.47
C LYS A 1013 15.94 65.23 9.68
N THR A 1014 16.48 64.49 8.72
CA THR A 1014 16.81 63.06 8.88
C THR A 1014 18.25 62.83 9.33
N GLY A 1015 19.09 63.88 9.24
CA GLY A 1015 20.50 63.88 9.63
C GLY A 1015 21.08 65.30 9.57
N SER A 1016 22.40 65.44 9.65
CA SER A 1016 23.08 66.75 9.61
C SER A 1016 23.02 67.45 8.25
N SER A 1017 22.87 66.68 7.17
CA SER A 1017 22.88 67.17 5.78
C SER A 1017 21.67 66.73 4.97
N THR A 1018 20.68 66.05 5.56
CA THR A 1018 19.50 65.55 4.84
C THR A 1018 18.24 65.88 5.60
N SER A 1019 17.17 66.08 4.84
CA SER A 1019 15.85 66.42 5.39
C SER A 1019 14.76 65.76 4.57
N TYR A 1020 13.55 65.82 5.09
CA TYR A 1020 12.36 65.33 4.42
C TYR A 1020 11.16 66.22 4.76
N ALA A 1021 10.14 66.16 3.92
CA ALA A 1021 8.82 66.66 4.24
C ALA A 1021 7.79 65.61 3.79
N ALA A 1022 6.80 65.35 4.64
CA ALA A 1022 5.78 64.34 4.37
C ALA A 1022 4.37 64.87 4.64
N THR A 1023 3.40 64.38 3.88
CA THR A 1023 1.98 64.72 4.03
C THR A 1023 1.12 63.47 3.89
N ARG A 1024 -0.04 63.48 4.55
CA ARG A 1024 -1.04 62.41 4.52
C ARG A 1024 -2.44 63.00 4.43
N SER A 1025 -3.17 62.60 3.39
CA SER A 1025 -4.54 63.03 3.09
C SER A 1025 -5.60 62.21 3.84
N ALA A 1026 -6.86 62.66 3.80
CA ALA A 1026 -7.99 61.96 4.43
C ALA A 1026 -8.29 60.60 3.80
N ASP A 1027 -8.09 60.47 2.48
CA ASP A 1027 -8.27 59.22 1.72
C ASP A 1027 -7.12 58.21 1.93
N GLY A 1028 -6.15 58.55 2.79
CA GLY A 1028 -4.97 57.73 3.08
C GLY A 1028 -3.85 57.85 2.06
N SER A 1029 -4.04 58.61 0.97
CA SER A 1029 -2.93 58.97 0.07
C SER A 1029 -1.87 59.79 0.81
N ALA A 1030 -0.62 59.65 0.39
CA ALA A 1030 0.50 60.25 1.10
C ALA A 1030 1.67 60.55 0.16
N VAL A 1031 2.45 61.56 0.53
CA VAL A 1031 3.69 61.91 -0.16
C VAL A 1031 4.79 62.04 0.86
N ILE A 1032 5.94 61.41 0.59
CA ILE A 1032 7.18 61.61 1.32
C ILE A 1032 8.21 62.12 0.32
N GLN A 1033 8.71 63.33 0.52
CA GLN A 1033 9.80 63.90 -0.26
C GLN A 1033 11.04 63.97 0.61
N THR A 1034 12.11 63.29 0.19
CA THR A 1034 13.43 63.47 0.81
C THR A 1034 14.20 64.55 0.06
N TYR A 1035 15.18 65.12 0.76
CA TYR A 1035 16.06 66.18 0.27
C TYR A 1035 17.50 65.86 0.66
N THR A 1036 18.43 66.21 -0.23
CA THR A 1036 19.87 65.96 -0.03
C THR A 1036 20.58 67.08 0.74
N ASP A 1037 19.83 68.08 1.21
CA ASP A 1037 20.25 69.12 2.15
C ASP A 1037 19.38 69.09 3.42
N ALA A 1038 19.75 69.86 4.46
CA ALA A 1038 19.06 69.89 5.75
C ALA A 1038 17.90 70.90 5.85
N THR A 1039 17.57 71.60 4.77
CA THR A 1039 16.60 72.72 4.72
C THR A 1039 15.46 72.51 3.72
N CYS A 1040 15.33 71.30 3.18
CA CYS A 1040 14.37 70.95 2.14
C CYS A 1040 14.48 71.82 0.87
N GLY A 1041 15.70 72.19 0.47
CA GLY A 1041 15.96 73.05 -0.69
C GLY A 1041 16.30 72.31 -1.99
N VAL A 1042 16.96 71.15 -1.89
CA VAL A 1042 17.49 70.33 -2.97
C VAL A 1042 16.77 68.98 -2.97
N ALA A 1043 15.82 68.83 -3.89
CA ALA A 1043 14.96 67.67 -3.97
C ALA A 1043 15.78 66.37 -4.19
N GLY A 1044 15.53 65.39 -3.32
CA GLY A 1044 16.00 64.02 -3.44
C GLY A 1044 14.89 63.11 -3.98
N THR A 1045 14.65 61.98 -3.32
CA THR A 1045 13.70 60.96 -3.78
C THR A 1045 12.28 61.25 -3.32
N ARG A 1046 11.30 61.02 -4.19
CA ARG A 1046 9.88 61.17 -3.89
C ARG A 1046 9.18 59.81 -3.85
N LEU A 1047 8.52 59.52 -2.73
CA LEU A 1047 7.59 58.38 -2.61
C LEU A 1047 6.16 58.92 -2.59
N THR A 1048 5.36 58.51 -3.56
CA THR A 1048 3.93 58.86 -3.65
C THR A 1048 3.10 57.60 -3.43
N VAL A 1049 2.14 57.67 -2.52
CA VAL A 1049 1.20 56.59 -2.19
C VAL A 1049 -0.20 57.06 -2.56
N THR A 1050 -0.83 56.34 -3.50
CA THR A 1050 -2.21 56.64 -3.90
C THR A 1050 -3.22 56.06 -2.92
N ALA A 1051 -4.46 56.54 -2.94
CA ALA A 1051 -5.54 55.99 -2.12
C ALA A 1051 -5.77 54.48 -2.38
N ALA A 1052 -5.61 54.02 -3.63
CA ALA A 1052 -5.73 52.60 -3.99
C ALA A 1052 -4.64 51.72 -3.36
N GLN A 1053 -3.44 52.25 -3.17
CA GLN A 1053 -2.30 51.54 -2.58
C GLN A 1053 -2.37 51.43 -1.05
N THR A 1054 -3.40 52.01 -0.41
CA THR A 1054 -3.66 51.83 1.03
C THR A 1054 -4.07 50.39 1.38
N ALA A 1055 -4.41 49.57 0.38
CA ALA A 1055 -4.59 48.13 0.51
C ALA A 1055 -3.30 47.38 0.92
N ASN A 1056 -2.14 48.03 0.83
CA ASN A 1056 -0.85 47.52 1.31
C ASN A 1056 -0.45 46.17 0.67
N SER A 1057 -0.78 46.00 -0.63
CA SER A 1057 -0.21 44.92 -1.43
C SER A 1057 1.28 45.17 -1.65
N CYS A 1058 2.05 44.08 -1.71
CA CYS A 1058 3.49 44.13 -1.95
C CYS A 1058 3.89 43.68 -3.33
N ALA A 1059 2.91 43.52 -4.21
CA ALA A 1059 3.12 43.39 -5.63
C ALA A 1059 3.18 44.79 -6.27
N ALA A 1060 3.86 44.88 -7.41
CA ALA A 1060 3.86 46.06 -8.27
C ALA A 1060 2.53 46.12 -9.06
N ASP A 1061 1.41 46.20 -8.36
CA ASP A 1061 0.05 46.28 -8.93
C ASP A 1061 -0.64 47.59 -8.51
N ALA A 1062 -1.85 47.83 -9.04
CA ALA A 1062 -2.61 49.04 -8.75
C ALA A 1062 -2.97 49.22 -7.24
N GLY A 1063 -2.89 48.14 -6.44
CA GLY A 1063 -3.17 48.14 -5.01
C GLY A 1063 -1.91 48.08 -4.13
N GLY A 1064 -0.70 48.13 -4.72
CA GLY A 1064 0.54 47.84 -4.01
C GLY A 1064 1.76 48.64 -4.43
N ILE A 1065 2.80 48.55 -3.60
CA ILE A 1065 4.14 49.07 -3.88
C ILE A 1065 5.10 47.88 -3.70
N LEU A 1066 5.93 47.61 -4.71
CA LEU A 1066 6.82 46.45 -4.70
C LEU A 1066 7.66 46.41 -3.41
N ASP A 1067 7.57 45.28 -2.69
CA ASP A 1067 8.30 44.99 -1.45
C ASP A 1067 8.21 46.09 -0.36
N THR A 1068 7.16 46.92 -0.41
CA THR A 1068 6.98 48.06 0.50
C THR A 1068 5.54 48.13 1.00
N LYS A 1069 5.35 48.24 2.31
CA LYS A 1069 4.04 48.59 2.91
C LYS A 1069 4.10 49.96 3.53
N VAL A 1070 3.08 50.78 3.32
CA VAL A 1070 2.98 52.11 3.90
C VAL A 1070 1.72 52.21 4.73
N TYR A 1071 1.91 52.37 6.03
CA TYR A 1071 0.86 52.62 7.00
C TYR A 1071 0.94 54.06 7.48
N GLY A 1072 -0.09 54.52 8.17
CA GLY A 1072 -0.05 55.82 8.81
C GLY A 1072 -1.32 56.07 9.59
N SER A 1073 -1.29 57.10 10.42
CA SER A 1073 -2.46 57.60 11.13
C SER A 1073 -2.46 59.12 11.11
N GLY A 1074 -3.60 59.72 11.42
CA GLY A 1074 -3.80 61.16 11.38
C GLY A 1074 -3.83 61.74 9.98
N LYS A 1075 -4.08 63.05 9.90
CA LYS A 1075 -4.21 63.81 8.65
C LYS A 1075 -3.40 65.10 8.76
N THR A 1076 -2.73 65.48 7.68
CA THR A 1076 -2.04 66.77 7.63
C THR A 1076 -3.07 67.90 7.73
N THR A 1077 -2.95 68.76 8.75
CA THR A 1077 -3.95 69.77 9.08
C THR A 1077 -4.01 70.92 8.07
N THR A 1078 -2.92 71.19 7.35
CA THR A 1078 -2.86 72.25 6.35
C THR A 1078 -2.79 71.66 4.94
N VAL A 1079 -3.80 71.93 4.11
CA VAL A 1079 -3.78 71.63 2.67
C VAL A 1079 -4.09 72.89 1.88
N TYR A 1080 -3.75 72.90 0.60
CA TYR A 1080 -4.15 73.96 -0.30
C TYR A 1080 -5.50 73.62 -0.94
N SER A 1081 -6.49 74.48 -0.73
CA SER A 1081 -7.74 74.44 -1.51
C SER A 1081 -7.56 75.33 -2.73
N SER A 1082 -7.67 74.74 -3.90
CA SER A 1082 -7.56 75.41 -5.18
C SER A 1082 -8.95 75.54 -5.78
N ALA A 1083 -9.46 76.77 -5.88
CA ALA A 1083 -10.63 77.12 -6.64
C ALA A 1083 -10.22 77.36 -8.11
N TYR A 1084 -10.64 76.47 -8.99
CA TYR A 1084 -10.45 76.54 -10.42
C TYR A 1084 -11.60 77.30 -11.04
N TYR A 1085 -11.30 78.31 -11.83
CA TYR A 1085 -12.24 79.13 -12.56
C TYR A 1085 -12.10 78.85 -14.06
N PHE A 1086 -13.25 78.79 -14.72
CA PHE A 1086 -13.38 78.48 -16.14
C PHE A 1086 -14.31 79.50 -16.79
N ASP A 1087 -13.96 79.98 -17.98
CA ASP A 1087 -14.84 80.86 -18.76
C ASP A 1087 -16.02 80.11 -19.40
N THR A 1088 -15.90 78.79 -19.57
CA THR A 1088 -16.90 77.93 -20.20
C THR A 1088 -17.27 76.76 -19.28
N ASN A 1089 -18.56 76.48 -19.12
CA ASN A 1089 -19.02 75.32 -18.35
C ASN A 1089 -19.01 74.07 -19.22
N THR A 1090 -18.07 73.15 -18.95
CA THR A 1090 -18.01 71.84 -19.59
C THR A 1090 -18.67 70.73 -18.76
N ASN A 1091 -19.35 71.07 -17.66
CA ASN A 1091 -19.92 70.16 -16.66
C ASN A 1091 -18.93 69.16 -16.01
N ASN A 1092 -17.63 69.22 -16.34
CA ASN A 1092 -16.59 68.38 -15.74
C ASN A 1092 -15.39 69.25 -15.31
N CYS A 1093 -15.40 69.65 -14.04
CA CYS A 1093 -14.36 70.47 -13.43
C CYS A 1093 -13.02 69.74 -13.20
N GLN A 1094 -12.90 68.46 -13.61
CA GLN A 1094 -11.65 67.72 -13.51
C GLN A 1094 -10.75 67.83 -14.75
N SER A 1095 -11.28 68.11 -15.94
CA SER A 1095 -10.56 67.99 -17.23
C SER A 1095 -10.58 69.22 -18.15
N GLY A 1096 -11.25 70.32 -17.79
CA GLY A 1096 -11.20 71.57 -18.55
C GLY A 1096 -9.89 72.34 -18.29
N LEU A 1097 -9.45 73.17 -19.25
CA LEU A 1097 -8.35 74.13 -19.04
C LEU A 1097 -8.86 75.29 -18.16
N PRO A 1098 -8.37 75.45 -16.93
CA PRO A 1098 -8.76 76.60 -16.10
C PRO A 1098 -8.20 77.90 -16.68
N THR A 1099 -8.96 78.97 -16.55
CA THR A 1099 -8.49 80.33 -16.87
C THR A 1099 -7.79 80.91 -15.65
N GLN A 1100 -8.36 80.75 -14.46
CA GLN A 1100 -7.72 81.17 -13.21
C GLN A 1100 -7.78 80.06 -12.17
N VAL A 1101 -6.76 79.90 -11.34
CA VAL A 1101 -6.79 79.04 -10.15
C VAL A 1101 -6.40 79.85 -8.94
N VAL A 1102 -7.34 80.08 -8.03
CA VAL A 1102 -7.08 80.74 -6.74
C VAL A 1102 -6.87 79.67 -5.70
N THR A 1103 -5.66 79.61 -5.17
CA THR A 1103 -5.25 78.63 -4.16
C THR A 1103 -5.09 79.33 -2.81
N LEU A 1104 -5.85 78.85 -1.83
CA LEU A 1104 -5.83 79.34 -0.46
C LEU A 1104 -5.35 78.23 0.47
N LYS A 1105 -4.59 78.63 1.49
CA LYS A 1105 -4.21 77.75 2.59
C LYS A 1105 -5.46 77.53 3.46
N VAL A 1106 -5.94 76.29 3.54
CA VAL A 1106 -7.13 75.96 4.36
C VAL A 1106 -6.84 74.82 5.32
N ASP A 1107 -7.64 74.73 6.38
CA ASP A 1107 -7.68 73.54 7.21
C ASP A 1107 -8.28 72.39 6.40
N SER A 1108 -7.59 71.27 6.37
CA SER A 1108 -7.95 70.10 5.59
C SER A 1108 -9.37 69.55 5.85
N SER A 1109 -9.96 69.84 7.01
CA SER A 1109 -11.35 69.47 7.35
C SER A 1109 -12.42 70.19 6.50
N THR A 1110 -12.02 71.23 5.75
CA THR A 1110 -12.93 72.13 5.02
C THR A 1110 -12.75 72.12 3.50
N CYS A 1111 -12.01 71.16 2.94
CA CYS A 1111 -11.75 71.08 1.49
C CYS A 1111 -12.59 69.98 0.81
N PRO A 1112 -13.85 70.23 0.43
CA PRO A 1112 -14.64 69.32 -0.39
C PRO A 1112 -14.20 69.44 -1.85
N THR A 1113 -13.74 68.35 -2.44
CA THR A 1113 -13.45 68.29 -3.88
C THR A 1113 -14.77 68.28 -4.67
N SER A 1114 -14.93 69.19 -5.62
CA SER A 1114 -16.11 69.22 -6.48
C SER A 1114 -15.86 68.39 -7.74
N THR A 1115 -16.74 67.44 -8.03
CA THR A 1115 -16.70 66.68 -9.29
C THR A 1115 -17.37 67.43 -10.45
N THR A 1116 -18.20 68.43 -10.15
CA THR A 1116 -18.93 69.27 -11.12
C THR A 1116 -18.63 70.74 -10.91
N CYS A 1117 -18.77 71.55 -11.97
CA CYS A 1117 -18.59 73.00 -11.89
C CYS A 1117 -19.85 73.71 -11.38
N SER A 1118 -19.69 74.73 -10.54
CA SER A 1118 -20.76 75.55 -9.98
C SER A 1118 -20.79 76.96 -10.59
N GLY A 1119 -21.98 77.55 -10.72
CA GLY A 1119 -22.19 78.88 -11.32
C GLY A 1119 -23.24 78.87 -12.45
N GLN A 1120 -24.07 79.91 -12.53
CA GLN A 1120 -25.08 80.06 -13.61
C GLN A 1120 -24.55 80.84 -14.83
N ALA A 1121 -23.43 81.55 -14.68
CA ALA A 1121 -22.72 82.27 -15.73
C ALA A 1121 -21.22 82.34 -15.40
N ALA A 1122 -20.38 82.63 -16.39
CA ALA A 1122 -18.93 82.71 -16.21
C ALA A 1122 -18.50 83.83 -15.22
N PRO A 1123 -17.50 83.59 -14.35
CA PRO A 1123 -16.68 82.38 -14.31
C PRO A 1123 -17.34 81.23 -13.55
N TYR A 1124 -17.30 80.01 -14.13
CA TYR A 1124 -17.71 78.78 -13.47
C TYR A 1124 -16.60 78.27 -12.58
N SER A 1125 -16.91 77.72 -11.41
CA SER A 1125 -15.91 77.35 -10.40
C SER A 1125 -15.99 75.90 -9.95
N GLY A 1126 -14.83 75.29 -9.70
CA GLY A 1126 -14.68 73.98 -9.06
C GLY A 1126 -13.55 73.99 -8.04
N THR A 1127 -13.59 73.11 -7.06
CA THR A 1127 -12.60 73.00 -5.98
C THR A 1127 -11.82 71.69 -6.10
N LYS A 1128 -10.48 71.76 -6.12
CA LYS A 1128 -9.59 70.60 -5.88
C LYS A 1128 -8.69 70.87 -4.68
N CYS A 1129 -8.31 69.81 -3.99
CA CYS A 1129 -7.46 69.87 -2.81
C CYS A 1129 -6.09 69.31 -3.16
N GLY A 1130 -5.05 70.11 -2.96
CA GLY A 1130 -3.65 69.73 -3.15
C GLY A 1130 -2.84 70.02 -1.89
N SER A 1131 -1.56 69.66 -1.89
CA SER A 1131 -0.65 69.98 -0.79
C SER A 1131 0.37 71.02 -1.23
N THR A 1132 1.06 71.65 -0.27
CA THR A 1132 2.21 72.51 -0.57
C THR A 1132 3.33 71.80 -1.32
N LEU A 1133 3.42 70.47 -1.18
CA LEU A 1133 4.41 69.62 -1.85
C LEU A 1133 4.01 69.16 -3.26
N THR A 1134 2.75 69.32 -3.66
CA THR A 1134 2.24 68.86 -4.96
C THR A 1134 1.69 70.01 -5.80
N TYR A 1135 1.39 71.16 -5.20
CA TYR A 1135 0.68 72.26 -5.84
C TYR A 1135 1.27 72.70 -7.20
N LYS A 1136 2.60 72.80 -7.33
CA LYS A 1136 3.22 73.19 -8.61
C LYS A 1136 3.03 72.14 -9.70
N ASP A 1137 3.09 70.86 -9.33
CA ASP A 1137 2.82 69.73 -10.22
C ASP A 1137 1.33 69.65 -10.55
N ASP A 1138 0.46 69.90 -9.57
CA ASP A 1138 -0.99 69.96 -9.73
C ASP A 1138 -1.38 71.08 -10.71
N MET A 1139 -0.72 72.25 -10.64
CA MET A 1139 -0.90 73.33 -11.63
C MET A 1139 -0.35 72.96 -13.00
N ALA A 1140 0.85 72.37 -13.07
CA ALA A 1140 1.41 71.92 -14.34
C ALA A 1140 0.49 70.90 -15.03
N ALA A 1141 -0.09 69.97 -14.27
CA ALA A 1141 -1.08 69.02 -14.77
C ALA A 1141 -2.38 69.70 -15.20
N ALA A 1142 -2.85 70.69 -14.44
CA ALA A 1142 -4.11 71.38 -14.73
C ALA A 1142 -4.06 72.27 -15.98
N PHE A 1143 -2.95 72.98 -16.20
CA PHE A 1143 -2.78 73.86 -17.36
C PHE A 1143 -2.16 73.13 -18.56
N GLY A 1144 -1.56 71.95 -18.34
CA GLY A 1144 -0.91 71.16 -19.39
C GLY A 1144 0.24 71.93 -20.03
N SER A 1145 0.28 71.94 -21.37
CA SER A 1145 1.29 72.66 -22.15
C SER A 1145 0.98 74.16 -22.34
N ASN A 1146 -0.13 74.67 -21.82
CA ASN A 1146 -0.53 76.07 -22.01
C ASN A 1146 0.31 77.01 -21.14
N PRO A 1147 0.62 78.24 -21.60
CA PRO A 1147 1.37 79.20 -20.80
C PRO A 1147 0.52 79.70 -19.62
N TYR A 1148 1.02 79.52 -18.41
CA TYR A 1148 0.43 80.05 -17.19
C TYR A 1148 1.47 80.80 -16.35
N VAL A 1149 0.99 81.67 -15.47
CA VAL A 1149 1.80 82.43 -14.52
C VAL A 1149 1.27 82.17 -13.12
N ILE A 1150 2.12 81.65 -12.23
CA ILE A 1150 1.82 81.49 -10.82
C ILE A 1150 2.24 82.77 -10.10
N MET A 1151 1.28 83.45 -9.48
CA MET A 1151 1.50 84.61 -8.64
C MET A 1151 1.35 84.21 -7.18
N GLU A 1152 2.48 84.12 -6.47
CA GLU A 1152 2.52 83.88 -5.03
C GLU A 1152 2.47 85.22 -4.30
N THR A 1153 1.51 85.37 -3.37
CA THR A 1153 1.37 86.56 -2.55
C THR A 1153 1.87 86.25 -1.14
N TYR A 1154 2.77 87.08 -0.64
CA TYR A 1154 3.38 86.92 0.69
C TYR A 1154 2.95 88.07 1.61
N THR A 1155 2.95 87.81 2.92
CA THR A 1155 2.72 88.85 3.93
C THR A 1155 3.75 89.98 3.75
N ALA A 1156 3.25 91.21 3.59
CA ALA A 1156 4.08 92.38 3.29
C ALA A 1156 5.16 92.60 4.36
N GLY A 1157 6.38 92.90 3.92
CA GLY A 1157 7.53 93.18 4.81
C GLY A 1157 8.26 91.94 5.35
N GLN A 1158 7.87 90.73 4.95
CA GLN A 1158 8.56 89.49 5.31
C GLN A 1158 9.26 88.86 4.11
N SER A 1159 10.23 87.97 4.37
CA SER A 1159 10.87 87.17 3.32
C SER A 1159 9.89 86.20 2.69
N CYS A 1160 10.11 85.84 1.42
CA CYS A 1160 9.29 84.89 0.66
C CYS A 1160 9.49 83.43 1.14
N ALA A 1161 9.23 83.17 2.42
CA ALA A 1161 9.23 81.84 3.02
C ALA A 1161 7.84 81.21 2.89
N ALA A 1162 7.78 79.87 2.74
CA ALA A 1162 6.52 79.14 2.60
C ALA A 1162 5.51 79.40 3.75
N ALA A 1163 6.01 79.74 4.95
CA ALA A 1163 5.18 80.10 6.10
C ALA A 1163 4.48 81.47 5.95
N GLN A 1164 5.02 82.37 5.13
CA GLN A 1164 4.53 83.73 4.88
C GLN A 1164 3.66 83.84 3.63
N LEU A 1165 3.46 82.73 2.91
CA LEU A 1165 2.60 82.68 1.73
C LEU A 1165 1.12 82.82 2.16
N SER A 1166 0.50 83.94 1.79
CA SER A 1166 -0.86 84.31 2.17
C SER A 1166 -1.91 83.96 1.11
N GLY A 1167 -1.49 83.76 -0.14
CA GLY A 1167 -2.35 83.27 -1.21
C GLY A 1167 -1.55 82.98 -2.48
N ILE A 1168 -2.06 82.09 -3.32
CA ILE A 1168 -1.48 81.84 -4.63
C ILE A 1168 -2.58 81.99 -5.67
N THR A 1169 -2.31 82.72 -6.75
CA THR A 1169 -3.23 82.77 -7.89
C THR A 1169 -2.47 82.42 -9.15
N THR A 1170 -2.93 81.39 -9.85
CA THR A 1170 -2.42 81.01 -11.15
C THR A 1170 -3.32 81.57 -12.23
N TYR A 1171 -2.74 82.27 -13.19
CA TYR A 1171 -3.44 82.87 -14.30
C TYR A 1171 -3.03 82.15 -15.59
N LEU A 1172 -4.01 81.77 -16.41
CA LEU A 1172 -3.78 81.45 -17.81
C LEU A 1172 -3.24 82.72 -18.48
N ALA A 1173 -2.08 82.59 -19.11
CA ALA A 1173 -1.29 83.71 -19.62
C ALA A 1173 -1.25 83.70 -21.15
N ASP A 1174 -2.41 83.51 -21.77
CA ASP A 1174 -2.59 83.42 -23.22
C ASP A 1174 -2.77 84.79 -23.90
N GLY A 1175 -2.66 85.88 -23.15
CA GLY A 1175 -2.81 87.25 -23.62
C GLY A 1175 -4.26 87.72 -23.82
N LYS A 1176 -5.27 86.92 -23.47
CA LYS A 1176 -6.69 87.27 -23.56
C LYS A 1176 -7.25 87.77 -22.22
N CYS A 1177 -8.43 88.39 -22.30
CA CYS A 1177 -9.15 88.85 -21.12
C CYS A 1177 -10.03 87.73 -20.57
N HIS A 1178 -9.89 87.42 -19.29
CA HIS A 1178 -10.62 86.38 -18.57
C HIS A 1178 -11.27 86.96 -17.33
N LYS A 1179 -12.45 86.45 -16.95
CA LYS A 1179 -13.18 86.96 -15.78
C LYS A 1179 -12.62 86.38 -14.49
N THR A 1180 -12.41 87.23 -13.48
CA THR A 1180 -12.09 86.78 -12.11
C THR A 1180 -13.34 86.66 -11.26
N ASP A 1181 -14.33 87.53 -11.51
CA ASP A 1181 -15.67 87.48 -10.92
C ASP A 1181 -16.68 88.15 -11.87
N THR A 1182 -17.90 88.41 -11.42
CA THR A 1182 -18.98 89.02 -12.23
C THR A 1182 -18.78 90.51 -12.53
N SER A 1183 -17.79 91.14 -11.90
CA SER A 1183 -17.49 92.58 -11.97
C SER A 1183 -16.05 92.92 -12.37
N LYS A 1184 -15.15 91.93 -12.45
CA LYS A 1184 -13.72 92.13 -12.72
C LYS A 1184 -13.16 91.10 -13.68
N SER A 1185 -12.18 91.53 -14.46
CA SER A 1185 -11.44 90.70 -15.38
C SER A 1185 -9.93 90.93 -15.27
N TYR A 1186 -9.14 90.02 -15.86
CA TYR A 1186 -7.70 90.16 -15.97
C TYR A 1186 -7.23 89.78 -17.37
N ARG A 1187 -6.09 90.31 -17.78
CA ARG A 1187 -5.31 89.84 -18.93
C ARG A 1187 -3.89 89.55 -18.47
N ALA A 1188 -3.45 88.31 -18.68
CA ALA A 1188 -2.09 87.89 -18.39
C ALA A 1188 -1.39 87.45 -19.68
N THR A 1189 -0.13 87.84 -19.85
CA THR A 1189 0.72 87.39 -20.96
C THR A 1189 2.03 86.90 -20.40
N ARG A 1190 2.53 85.76 -20.89
CA ARG A 1190 3.88 85.27 -20.59
C ARG A 1190 4.71 85.24 -21.87
N SER A 1191 5.76 86.05 -21.91
CA SER A 1191 6.69 86.13 -23.03
C SER A 1191 7.70 84.97 -23.00
N ALA A 1192 8.36 84.72 -24.14
CA ALA A 1192 9.34 83.65 -24.29
C ALA A 1192 10.60 83.83 -23.40
N ASP A 1193 10.89 85.06 -22.97
CA ASP A 1193 11.95 85.39 -22.01
C ASP A 1193 11.55 85.15 -20.53
N ASN A 1194 10.39 84.53 -20.31
CA ASN A 1194 9.74 84.32 -19.01
C ASN A 1194 9.26 85.60 -18.30
N SER A 1195 9.34 86.77 -18.94
CA SER A 1195 8.66 87.95 -18.41
C SER A 1195 7.15 87.74 -18.47
N ALA A 1196 6.46 88.17 -17.41
CA ALA A 1196 5.02 88.04 -17.31
C ALA A 1196 4.41 89.40 -16.96
N THR A 1197 3.33 89.75 -17.64
CA THR A 1197 2.53 90.93 -17.32
C THR A 1197 1.14 90.47 -16.93
N ILE A 1198 0.64 90.93 -15.79
CA ILE A 1198 -0.74 90.71 -15.34
C ILE A 1198 -1.39 92.08 -15.18
N LYS A 1199 -2.45 92.33 -15.93
CA LYS A 1199 -3.24 93.55 -15.85
C LYS A 1199 -4.64 93.20 -15.39
N THR A 1200 -5.06 93.73 -14.25
CA THR A 1200 -6.41 93.56 -13.71
C THR A 1200 -7.27 94.76 -14.05
N TYR A 1201 -8.55 94.50 -14.31
CA TYR A 1201 -9.55 95.50 -14.67
C TYR A 1201 -10.68 95.47 -13.66
N THR A 1202 -11.27 96.64 -13.42
CA THR A 1202 -12.37 96.83 -12.48
C THR A 1202 -13.75 96.60 -13.12
N ASP A 1203 -13.78 96.18 -14.38
CA ASP A 1203 -14.94 95.73 -15.14
C ASP A 1203 -14.73 94.28 -15.65
N ALA A 1204 -15.84 93.57 -15.88
CA ALA A 1204 -15.88 92.14 -16.21
C ALA A 1204 -15.77 91.83 -17.70
#